data_AF-A0A167BV26-F1
#
_entry.id   AF-A0A167BV26-F1
#
_cell.length_a   1.000
_cell.length_b   1.000
_cell.length_c   1.000
_cell.angle_alpha   90.00
_cell.angle_beta   90.00
_cell.angle_gamma   90.00
#
_symmetry.space_group_name_H-M   'P 1'
#
loop_
_entity.id
_entity.type
_entity.pdbx_description
1 polymer ?
#
loop_
_entity_poly.entity_id
_entity_poly.type
_entity_poly.pdbx_seq_one_letter_code
_entity_poly.pdbx_strand_id
1 'polypeptide(L)'
;LLPSSARLSRLLPTANLSLYPPGCMPQSPFQCWLGACPWGFTLATTGKKSTSSPDKPHCRVEGRKISAELALKELHAYSFSEVVAQFEDKTSYRELEGEVSPNESRDDGNSCKNIPLGDLDVDRLRREFLDRLSETVSSTKGGRHAVASHMFYWPNNAKVFVAINSGLAEGDALSEFLGNLCTALKDIAAAPDNQTVKHTNALWNTLLRHQVSRLNAVIVDLRQIMKSFQHLLPQHSGPESTSDDVHSDTDGVVRNFEDSLKLLAKRLLGDSSSDLERHNSLVSLSHALYQNFSAEHFLALGHAGDKLHEAIGFLGRLKTSFRVLVTAARQISGFDDLSLIPVAGLKTRKKPLGQEWSLAETFHALDLQLSDTAIGKLMRPSRSKVRWTQNRLLNDFSRLKSPTWEVHAEIQLIVFILSHPEEVANGKRFDYIGCSRYSCALCFRFLHSFQALKTRGCHGKLYSHSWTVPLGDNLGKGEQYMLSGAVMKVVFWMRKELITRTMSSAQSRLEAKESTIGGSSIAIPGTSQENRQQSYAASEHLRRQRAQNSHMQSKKESLSDSIEHEDPPRIQTRHETLAEDYVKLCAGCCEVETTRRCSYCGGALFCGKTCERGMPLSHLLKCNMRQVTSAEYLYQDVLVDELPTDPQVQQDYWFDQCQNKNEESHLFGVFAGLVHYHPDYVTREELHQWRSDPGGNPYLVAKVVEKFEELPIDSRGGYFPWFLRHRIRFELQFCHHSIPRTPCPMAQV
;
A
#
# COMPACT_ATOMS: atom_id res chain seq x y z
N LEU A 1 -25.91 22.37 -60.80
CA LEU A 1 -25.51 23.79 -60.89
C LEU A 1 -24.06 23.91 -60.43
N LEU A 2 -23.29 24.82 -61.00
CA LEU A 2 -21.84 25.11 -60.78
C LEU A 2 -21.66 26.56 -60.27
N PRO A 3 -20.45 27.09 -59.94
CA PRO A 3 -19.08 26.52 -59.93
C PRO A 3 -18.53 26.42 -58.48
N SER A 4 -17.33 26.82 -57.98
CA SER A 4 -16.05 27.44 -58.43
C SER A 4 -15.02 27.41 -57.27
N SER A 5 -13.69 27.59 -57.41
CA SER A 5 -12.66 27.04 -58.32
C SER A 5 -11.28 27.71 -58.06
N ALA A 6 -10.21 26.96 -57.72
CA ALA A 6 -8.84 27.48 -57.55
C ALA A 6 -7.75 26.46 -58.02
N ARG A 7 -6.48 26.88 -58.20
CA ARG A 7 -5.42 26.14 -58.97
C ARG A 7 -3.97 26.38 -58.46
N LEU A 8 -2.99 25.65 -59.06
CA LEU A 8 -1.50 25.77 -59.02
C LEU A 8 -0.82 24.94 -57.89
N SER A 9 0.29 24.17 -58.03
CA SER A 9 1.25 23.80 -59.13
C SER A 9 2.33 24.83 -59.52
N ARG A 10 3.63 24.51 -59.74
CA ARG A 10 4.41 23.23 -59.78
C ARG A 10 5.51 23.24 -58.65
N LEU A 11 6.79 22.77 -58.68
CA LEU A 11 7.81 22.30 -59.66
C LEU A 11 8.75 21.18 -59.08
N LEU A 12 9.30 20.39 -60.02
CA LEU A 12 10.45 19.44 -60.08
C LEU A 12 11.70 19.62 -59.15
N PRO A 13 12.71 18.69 -59.11
CA PRO A 13 12.86 17.36 -59.77
C PRO A 13 13.33 16.18 -58.84
N THR A 14 13.58 15.00 -59.43
CA THR A 14 14.23 13.81 -58.83
C THR A 14 15.47 13.34 -59.63
N ALA A 15 16.08 12.19 -59.24
CA ALA A 15 17.32 11.55 -59.74
C ALA A 15 18.62 12.01 -59.03
N ASN A 16 19.66 11.19 -58.78
CA ASN A 16 19.99 9.80 -59.17
C ASN A 16 20.82 9.08 -58.07
N LEU A 17 20.77 7.73 -58.00
CA LEU A 17 21.93 6.82 -57.88
C LEU A 17 21.48 5.33 -57.83
N SER A 18 22.37 4.39 -58.21
CA SER A 18 21.96 3.01 -58.57
C SER A 18 23.07 1.94 -58.41
N LEU A 19 22.71 0.76 -57.90
CA LEU A 19 23.42 -0.55 -58.00
C LEU A 19 24.80 -0.60 -57.25
N TYR A 20 25.35 -1.72 -56.76
CA TYR A 20 25.20 -3.17 -57.05
C TYR A 20 25.15 -4.06 -55.76
N PRO A 21 24.91 -5.39 -55.85
CA PRO A 21 24.80 -6.36 -54.73
C PRO A 21 25.99 -7.38 -54.69
N PRO A 22 25.88 -8.63 -54.16
CA PRO A 22 25.81 -9.06 -52.74
C PRO A 22 26.86 -10.17 -52.36
N GLY A 23 26.91 -10.64 -51.09
CA GLY A 23 27.41 -12.02 -50.79
C GLY A 23 28.01 -12.36 -49.39
N CYS A 24 27.34 -13.28 -48.67
CA CYS A 24 27.84 -14.39 -47.79
C CYS A 24 28.91 -14.23 -46.67
N MET A 25 28.53 -14.66 -45.44
CA MET A 25 29.11 -15.70 -44.51
C MET A 25 30.60 -16.13 -44.61
N PRO A 26 31.31 -16.58 -43.51
CA PRO A 26 30.77 -17.47 -42.44
C PRO A 26 31.36 -17.38 -40.99
N GLN A 27 30.71 -18.13 -40.06
CA GLN A 27 31.15 -18.97 -38.91
C GLN A 27 32.40 -18.68 -37.98
N SER A 28 32.41 -19.33 -36.81
CA SER A 28 33.37 -19.22 -35.67
C SER A 28 34.51 -20.29 -35.69
N PRO A 29 35.48 -20.33 -34.73
CA PRO A 29 35.29 -20.89 -33.36
C PRO A 29 36.20 -20.33 -32.22
N PHE A 30 36.24 -21.02 -31.06
CA PHE A 30 36.98 -20.74 -29.80
C PHE A 30 38.49 -21.13 -29.81
N GLN A 31 39.34 -20.52 -28.94
CA GLN A 31 39.96 -21.18 -27.75
C GLN A 31 41.03 -20.36 -26.95
N CYS A 32 40.87 -20.34 -25.61
CA CYS A 32 41.81 -20.68 -24.51
C CYS A 32 43.32 -20.31 -24.52
N TRP A 33 43.86 -19.64 -23.46
CA TRP A 33 44.90 -20.17 -22.51
C TRP A 33 45.32 -19.20 -21.36
N LEU A 34 46.22 -19.67 -20.47
CA LEU A 34 46.72 -19.05 -19.21
C LEU A 34 48.10 -18.36 -19.36
N GLY A 35 48.50 -17.47 -18.42
CA GLY A 35 49.88 -16.93 -18.37
C GLY A 35 50.26 -15.98 -17.22
N ALA A 36 50.84 -16.54 -16.15
CA ALA A 36 51.72 -16.03 -15.06
C ALA A 36 52.07 -14.52 -14.81
N CYS A 37 52.50 -14.27 -13.56
CA CYS A 37 53.05 -13.03 -12.96
C CYS A 37 54.57 -12.84 -13.31
N PRO A 38 55.49 -12.16 -12.55
CA PRO A 38 55.40 -11.33 -11.31
C PRO A 38 56.28 -10.04 -11.25
N TRP A 39 56.43 -9.44 -10.04
CA TRP A 39 57.31 -8.31 -9.61
C TRP A 39 56.92 -6.89 -10.10
N GLY A 40 57.19 -5.77 -9.39
CA GLY A 40 57.72 -5.59 -8.02
C GLY A 40 58.12 -4.12 -7.68
N PHE A 41 58.22 -3.80 -6.38
CA PHE A 41 58.87 -2.62 -5.75
C PHE A 41 58.29 -1.18 -5.87
N THR A 42 57.57 -0.78 -4.80
CA THR A 42 57.98 0.21 -3.76
C THR A 42 58.61 1.59 -4.12
N LEU A 43 57.99 2.66 -3.55
CA LEU A 43 58.42 4.05 -3.27
C LEU A 43 59.75 4.62 -3.82
N ALA A 44 59.68 5.86 -4.30
CA ALA A 44 60.62 6.94 -3.94
C ALA A 44 59.96 8.34 -4.01
N THR A 45 60.41 9.28 -3.17
CA THR A 45 59.98 10.69 -3.17
C THR A 45 61.08 11.65 -3.65
N THR A 46 60.74 12.62 -4.51
CA THR A 46 61.53 13.85 -4.71
C THR A 46 60.62 15.00 -5.12
N GLY A 47 60.87 16.22 -4.62
CA GLY A 47 60.14 17.43 -5.02
C GLY A 47 61.05 18.55 -5.51
N LYS A 48 60.50 19.44 -6.35
CA LYS A 48 61.03 20.77 -6.75
C LYS A 48 59.81 21.65 -7.07
N LYS A 49 59.58 22.73 -6.32
CA LYS A 49 60.00 24.12 -6.61
C LYS A 49 59.38 24.75 -7.87
N SER A 50 58.28 25.47 -7.63
CA SER A 50 58.01 26.86 -8.07
C SER A 50 58.17 27.27 -9.53
N THR A 51 57.03 27.56 -10.18
CA THR A 51 56.88 28.70 -11.11
C THR A 51 55.54 29.38 -10.85
N SER A 52 55.53 30.70 -10.68
CA SER A 52 54.34 31.53 -10.50
C SER A 52 53.73 31.97 -11.83
N SER A 53 52.40 31.98 -11.94
CA SER A 53 51.67 32.67 -13.02
C SER A 53 50.26 33.07 -12.53
N PRO A 54 49.69 34.21 -12.97
CA PRO A 54 48.54 34.82 -12.30
C PRO A 54 47.16 34.34 -12.79
N ASP A 55 46.18 34.56 -11.91
CA ASP A 55 44.77 34.86 -12.18
C ASP A 55 44.03 34.10 -13.30
N LYS A 56 43.30 33.06 -12.87
CA LYS A 56 41.94 32.82 -13.35
C LYS A 56 40.98 32.79 -12.15
N PRO A 57 39.86 33.51 -12.18
CA PRO A 57 38.89 33.48 -11.09
C PRO A 57 38.14 32.14 -11.11
N HIS A 58 38.66 31.16 -10.37
CA HIS A 58 37.86 29.99 -10.02
C HIS A 58 36.69 30.45 -9.14
N CYS A 59 35.48 30.40 -9.69
CA CYS A 59 34.25 30.40 -8.91
C CYS A 59 34.20 29.14 -8.03
N ARG A 60 34.93 29.18 -6.90
CA ARG A 60 34.63 28.33 -5.75
C ARG A 60 33.24 28.72 -5.26
N VAL A 61 32.24 28.03 -5.79
CA VAL A 61 30.99 27.84 -5.05
C VAL A 61 31.36 26.96 -3.86
N GLU A 62 31.78 27.60 -2.77
CA GLU A 62 31.91 26.94 -1.47
C GLU A 62 30.51 26.57 -1.02
N GLY A 63 30.06 25.39 -1.48
CA GLY A 63 28.81 24.76 -1.08
C GLY A 63 28.86 24.48 0.41
N ARG A 64 28.51 25.49 1.22
CA ARG A 64 28.32 25.38 2.66
C ARG A 64 27.45 24.15 2.89
N LYS A 65 28.00 23.14 3.56
CA LYS A 65 27.21 21.99 4.02
C LYS A 65 26.22 22.52 5.05
N ILE A 66 25.02 22.88 4.58
CA ILE A 66 23.89 23.23 5.42
C ILE A 66 23.63 22.02 6.30
N SER A 67 23.97 22.15 7.59
CA SER A 67 23.61 21.14 8.59
C SER A 67 22.09 21.01 8.61
N ALA A 68 21.57 19.80 8.78
CA ALA A 68 20.13 19.61 8.88
C ALA A 68 19.53 20.28 10.13
N GLU A 69 20.33 20.62 11.14
CA GLU A 69 19.91 21.57 12.18
C GLU A 69 19.58 22.96 11.62
N LEU A 70 20.42 23.48 10.72
CA LEU A 70 20.20 24.78 10.07
C LEU A 70 18.96 24.70 9.18
N ALA A 71 18.77 23.58 8.48
CA ALA A 71 17.58 23.31 7.69
C ALA A 71 16.29 23.27 8.54
N LEU A 72 16.32 22.64 9.73
CA LEU A 72 15.18 22.67 10.66
C LEU A 72 14.95 24.10 11.21
N LYS A 73 15.99 24.87 11.50
CA LYS A 73 15.88 26.28 11.92
C LYS A 73 15.25 27.13 10.81
N GLU A 74 15.70 26.96 9.56
CA GLU A 74 15.15 27.58 8.34
C GLU A 74 13.66 27.22 8.15
N LEU A 75 13.31 25.94 8.30
CA LEU A 75 11.92 25.47 8.20
C LEU A 75 11.03 26.08 9.29
N HIS A 76 11.46 26.04 10.55
CA HIS A 76 10.70 26.61 11.67
C HIS A 76 10.51 28.13 11.46
N ALA A 77 11.56 28.83 11.03
CA ALA A 77 11.54 30.25 10.72
C ALA A 77 10.58 30.60 9.57
N TYR A 78 10.59 29.86 8.46
CA TYR A 78 9.66 30.04 7.35
C TYR A 78 8.22 29.72 7.73
N SER A 79 8.01 28.72 8.59
CA SER A 79 6.68 28.29 9.03
C SER A 79 5.96 29.27 9.95
N PHE A 80 6.67 30.29 10.45
CA PHE A 80 6.03 31.46 11.06
C PHE A 80 5.31 32.34 10.03
N SER A 81 5.83 32.50 8.81
CA SER A 81 5.38 33.52 7.86
C SER A 81 3.97 33.30 7.26
N GLU A 82 3.30 32.19 7.57
CA GLU A 82 1.91 31.94 7.15
C GLU A 82 1.01 31.52 8.34
N VAL A 83 0.86 32.43 9.31
CA VAL A 83 -0.09 32.28 10.43
C VAL A 83 -1.56 32.10 9.98
N VAL A 84 -1.89 32.43 8.73
CA VAL A 84 -3.28 32.49 8.20
C VAL A 84 -3.41 31.98 6.75
N ALA A 85 -2.66 30.95 6.34
CA ALA A 85 -2.79 30.38 5.00
C ALA A 85 -2.50 28.88 4.90
N GLN A 86 -3.07 28.25 3.87
CA GLN A 86 -2.77 26.88 3.47
C GLN A 86 -1.77 26.88 2.30
N PHE A 87 -0.80 25.98 2.36
CA PHE A 87 0.19 25.83 1.29
C PHE A 87 -0.43 25.16 0.06
N GLU A 88 -1.27 24.17 0.30
CA GLU A 88 -1.89 23.30 -0.69
C GLU A 88 -3.41 23.35 -0.53
N ASP A 89 -4.15 23.20 -1.63
CA ASP A 89 -5.56 22.81 -1.56
C ASP A 89 -5.68 21.42 -0.90
N LYS A 90 -6.88 20.97 -0.52
CA LYS A 90 -7.08 19.61 0.03
C LYS A 90 -6.78 18.56 -1.05
N THR A 91 -5.53 18.13 -1.14
CA THR A 91 -5.09 16.97 -1.92
C THR A 91 -5.54 15.70 -1.21
N SER A 92 -6.85 15.44 -1.28
CA SER A 92 -7.40 14.10 -1.07
C SER A 92 -6.73 13.17 -2.07
N TYR A 93 -6.20 12.04 -1.61
CA TYR A 93 -5.98 10.90 -2.49
C TYR A 93 -7.35 10.31 -2.82
N ARG A 94 -8.06 10.95 -3.75
CA ARG A 94 -8.90 10.17 -4.66
C ARG A 94 -7.93 9.39 -5.55
N GLU A 95 -8.26 8.13 -5.80
CA GLU A 95 -7.68 7.42 -6.92
C GLU A 95 -8.03 8.21 -8.21
N LEU A 96 -7.12 8.25 -9.17
CA LEU A 96 -7.38 8.92 -10.45
C LEU A 96 -8.43 8.11 -11.21
N GLU A 97 -9.70 8.52 -11.10
CA GLU A 97 -10.86 8.06 -11.87
C GLU A 97 -10.73 8.46 -13.37
N GLY A 98 -9.52 8.40 -13.93
CA GLY A 98 -9.13 9.19 -15.11
C GLY A 98 -7.79 8.87 -15.79
N GLU A 99 -7.18 7.69 -15.60
CA GLU A 99 -6.10 7.19 -16.48
C GLU A 99 -6.48 5.92 -17.27
N VAL A 100 -7.78 5.71 -17.54
CA VAL A 100 -8.24 4.89 -18.69
C VAL A 100 -9.44 5.55 -19.39
N SER A 101 -9.20 6.60 -20.18
CA SER A 101 -9.96 6.98 -21.39
C SER A 101 -9.34 8.22 -22.03
N PRO A 102 -9.21 8.26 -23.38
CA PRO A 102 -10.01 9.26 -24.09
C PRO A 102 -10.71 8.73 -25.35
N ASN A 103 -11.79 9.44 -25.72
CA ASN A 103 -12.57 9.38 -26.97
C ASN A 103 -13.40 8.12 -27.25
N GLU A 104 -14.63 8.17 -26.73
CA GLU A 104 -15.88 8.00 -27.48
C GLU A 104 -15.83 7.33 -28.88
N SER A 105 -16.47 6.16 -28.95
CA SER A 105 -17.66 6.02 -29.81
C SER A 105 -18.76 5.32 -29.02
N ARG A 106 -20.01 5.78 -29.15
CA ARG A 106 -21.17 5.05 -28.59
C ARG A 106 -21.42 3.80 -29.42
N ASP A 107 -21.26 2.64 -28.81
CA ASP A 107 -21.84 1.38 -29.27
C ASP A 107 -22.21 0.54 -28.03
N ASP A 108 -23.38 -0.10 -28.03
CA ASP A 108 -23.96 -0.75 -26.84
C ASP A 108 -23.41 -2.18 -26.65
N GLY A 109 -22.09 -2.27 -26.48
CA GLY A 109 -21.35 -3.51 -26.26
C GLY A 109 -21.21 -3.88 -24.79
N ASN A 110 -21.97 -4.89 -24.31
CA ASN A 110 -21.90 -5.41 -22.94
C ASN A 110 -20.57 -6.16 -22.65
N SER A 111 -19.49 -5.41 -22.46
CA SER A 111 -18.13 -5.93 -22.28
C SER A 111 -17.83 -6.33 -20.83
N CYS A 112 -18.34 -7.49 -20.40
CA CYS A 112 -17.88 -8.17 -19.19
C CYS A 112 -16.43 -8.64 -19.37
N LYS A 113 -15.45 -7.76 -19.11
CA LYS A 113 -14.03 -8.14 -19.11
C LYS A 113 -13.76 -9.09 -17.96
N ASN A 114 -13.24 -10.29 -18.26
CA ASN A 114 -12.84 -11.28 -17.27
C ASN A 114 -11.60 -10.78 -16.51
N ILE A 115 -11.82 -10.07 -15.40
CA ILE A 115 -10.78 -9.57 -14.50
C ILE A 115 -10.10 -10.75 -13.78
N PRO A 116 -8.77 -10.91 -13.85
CA PRO A 116 -8.05 -11.98 -13.14
C PRO A 116 -8.23 -11.87 -11.62
N LEU A 117 -8.21 -13.02 -10.92
CA LEU A 117 -8.25 -13.08 -9.44
C LEU A 117 -7.10 -12.33 -8.75
N GLY A 118 -6.02 -12.00 -9.47
CA GLY A 118 -4.92 -11.15 -9.01
C GLY A 118 -5.20 -9.64 -8.98
N ASP A 119 -6.36 -9.18 -9.48
CA ASP A 119 -6.76 -7.76 -9.48
C ASP A 119 -7.67 -7.39 -8.28
N LEU A 120 -7.79 -8.30 -7.30
CA LEU A 120 -7.96 -7.87 -5.92
C LEU A 120 -6.74 -7.02 -5.56
N ASP A 121 -6.86 -5.68 -5.61
CA ASP A 121 -5.80 -4.76 -5.21
C ASP A 121 -5.52 -4.94 -3.71
N VAL A 122 -4.66 -5.91 -3.37
CA VAL A 122 -4.24 -6.19 -1.99
C VAL A 122 -3.49 -4.99 -1.43
N ASP A 123 -2.86 -4.19 -2.28
CA ASP A 123 -2.26 -2.92 -1.87
C ASP A 123 -3.35 -1.89 -1.51
N ARG A 124 -4.50 -1.83 -2.18
CA ARG A 124 -5.68 -1.05 -1.74
C ARG A 124 -6.16 -1.55 -0.39
N LEU A 125 -6.30 -2.86 -0.22
CA LEU A 125 -6.73 -3.41 1.07
C LEU A 125 -5.72 -3.10 2.18
N ARG A 126 -4.41 -3.09 1.89
CA ARG A 126 -3.36 -2.61 2.80
C ARG A 126 -3.46 -1.09 3.07
N ARG A 127 -3.73 -0.25 2.06
CA ARG A 127 -3.99 1.20 2.20
C ARG A 127 -5.18 1.45 3.13
N GLU A 128 -6.32 0.83 2.83
CA GLU A 128 -7.56 0.94 3.60
C GLU A 128 -7.40 0.36 5.01
N PHE A 129 -6.72 -0.78 5.18
CA PHE A 129 -6.41 -1.37 6.48
C PHE A 129 -5.62 -0.41 7.37
N LEU A 130 -4.52 0.19 6.87
CA LEU A 130 -3.69 1.09 7.67
C LEU A 130 -4.44 2.37 8.06
N ASP A 131 -5.23 2.95 7.15
CA ASP A 131 -6.07 4.11 7.49
C ASP A 131 -7.16 3.75 8.52
N ARG A 132 -7.85 2.61 8.35
CA ARG A 132 -8.89 2.16 9.28
C ARG A 132 -8.31 1.77 10.65
N LEU A 133 -7.13 1.14 10.68
CA LEU A 133 -6.38 0.88 11.90
C LEU A 133 -6.07 2.19 12.63
N SER A 134 -5.39 3.14 11.97
CA SER A 134 -5.05 4.42 12.59
C SER A 134 -6.29 5.22 13.04
N GLU A 135 -7.37 5.23 12.26
CA GLU A 135 -8.64 5.85 12.65
C GLU A 135 -9.30 5.21 13.88
N THR A 136 -9.09 3.90 14.07
CA THR A 136 -9.72 3.10 15.15
C THR A 136 -8.86 3.03 16.41
N VAL A 137 -7.54 3.15 16.30
CA VAL A 137 -6.62 3.36 17.43
C VAL A 137 -6.85 4.77 18.04
N SER A 138 -7.14 5.76 17.19
CA SER A 138 -7.40 7.16 17.59
C SER A 138 -8.77 7.33 18.28
N SER A 139 -8.86 7.04 19.58
CA SER A 139 -10.10 7.18 20.37
C SER A 139 -10.40 8.62 20.83
N THR A 140 -9.43 9.54 20.80
CA THR A 140 -9.59 10.91 21.33
C THR A 140 -9.52 11.99 20.24
N LYS A 141 -10.36 13.02 20.35
CA LYS A 141 -10.43 14.16 19.42
C LYS A 141 -9.33 15.20 19.72
N GLY A 142 -8.27 15.23 18.92
CA GLY A 142 -7.28 16.31 18.95
C GLY A 142 -6.10 16.08 18.01
N GLY A 143 -5.30 17.12 17.74
CA GLY A 143 -4.07 16.99 16.95
C GLY A 143 -3.03 16.10 17.62
N ARG A 144 -2.92 16.16 18.95
CA ARG A 144 -2.07 15.27 19.77
C ARG A 144 -2.49 13.80 19.78
N HIS A 145 -3.70 13.49 19.31
CA HIS A 145 -4.22 12.13 19.22
C HIS A 145 -4.36 11.64 17.77
N ALA A 146 -3.73 12.35 16.82
CA ALA A 146 -3.51 11.81 15.48
C ALA A 146 -2.57 10.60 15.57
N VAL A 147 -2.96 9.52 14.89
CA VAL A 147 -2.26 8.24 14.84
C VAL A 147 -1.81 8.00 13.41
N ALA A 148 -0.63 7.41 13.23
CA ALA A 148 -0.15 6.90 11.96
C ALA A 148 0.23 5.42 12.09
N SER A 149 0.17 4.66 11.01
CA SER A 149 0.63 3.27 10.95
C SER A 149 1.32 2.92 9.64
N HIS A 150 2.30 2.02 9.71
CA HIS A 150 3.13 1.63 8.56
C HIS A 150 3.42 0.12 8.57
N MET A 151 3.25 -0.55 7.42
CA MET A 151 3.35 -2.00 7.28
C MET A 151 4.67 -2.45 6.63
N PHE A 152 5.21 -3.54 7.15
CA PHE A 152 6.23 -4.37 6.52
C PHE A 152 5.69 -5.80 6.45
N TYR A 153 5.96 -6.52 5.35
CA TYR A 153 5.49 -7.88 5.16
C TYR A 153 6.57 -8.82 4.64
N TRP A 154 6.58 -10.02 5.19
CA TRP A 154 7.36 -11.18 4.79
C TRP A 154 6.40 -12.20 4.14
N PRO A 155 6.87 -13.33 3.58
CA PRO A 155 5.98 -14.32 2.98
C PRO A 155 4.93 -14.88 3.95
N ASN A 156 5.32 -15.06 5.23
CA ASN A 156 4.50 -15.74 6.24
C ASN A 156 4.00 -14.82 7.36
N ASN A 157 4.45 -13.56 7.45
CA ASN A 157 4.06 -12.66 8.55
C ASN A 157 4.05 -11.18 8.17
N ALA A 158 3.42 -10.36 9.01
CA ALA A 158 3.27 -8.92 8.78
C ALA A 158 3.48 -8.13 10.09
N LYS A 159 4.37 -7.14 10.07
CA LYS A 159 4.54 -6.17 11.16
C LYS A 159 3.91 -4.83 10.78
N VAL A 160 3.17 -4.24 11.71
CA VAL A 160 2.54 -2.94 11.54
C VAL A 160 2.90 -2.06 12.72
N PHE A 161 3.77 -1.08 12.47
CA PHE A 161 4.22 -0.12 13.47
C PHE A 161 3.16 0.96 13.62
N VAL A 162 2.81 1.34 14.85
CA VAL A 162 1.73 2.31 15.17
C VAL A 162 2.26 3.40 16.08
N ALA A 163 2.16 4.67 15.68
CA ALA A 163 2.61 5.82 16.45
C ALA A 163 1.48 6.85 16.67
N ILE A 164 1.57 7.65 17.72
CA ILE A 164 0.61 8.72 18.05
C ILE A 164 1.35 10.02 18.38
N ASN A 165 0.78 11.18 18.01
CA ASN A 165 1.44 12.49 18.22
C ASN A 165 1.80 12.79 19.70
N SER A 166 1.04 12.27 20.67
CA SER A 166 1.34 12.39 22.11
C SER A 166 2.48 11.48 22.60
N GLY A 167 2.92 10.54 21.76
CA GLY A 167 3.68 9.36 22.17
C GLY A 167 2.79 8.27 22.80
N LEU A 168 3.24 7.02 22.66
CA LEU A 168 2.76 5.88 23.45
C LEU A 168 3.68 5.67 24.66
N ALA A 169 3.12 5.19 25.76
CA ALA A 169 3.87 4.76 26.93
C ALA A 169 3.82 3.23 27.05
N GLU A 170 4.94 2.61 27.42
CA GLU A 170 5.02 1.16 27.59
C GLU A 170 4.07 0.71 28.71
N GLY A 171 3.22 -0.29 28.43
CA GLY A 171 2.17 -0.74 29.34
C GLY A 171 0.93 0.16 29.42
N ASP A 172 0.76 1.14 28.51
CA ASP A 172 -0.48 1.91 28.45
C ASP A 172 -1.68 1.10 27.94
N ALA A 173 -2.90 1.55 28.27
CA ALA A 173 -4.15 0.89 27.85
C ALA A 173 -4.33 0.87 26.31
N LEU A 174 -3.56 1.68 25.57
CA LEU A 174 -3.57 1.67 24.11
C LEU A 174 -2.69 0.54 23.55
N SER A 175 -1.60 0.20 24.23
CA SER A 175 -0.78 -0.98 24.00
C SER A 175 -1.56 -2.26 24.32
N GLU A 176 -2.33 -2.28 25.41
CA GLU A 176 -3.26 -3.37 25.73
C GLU A 176 -4.35 -3.53 24.65
N PHE A 177 -4.95 -2.41 24.20
CA PHE A 177 -5.89 -2.43 23.08
C PHE A 177 -5.26 -2.95 21.78
N LEU A 178 -4.04 -2.54 21.45
CA LEU A 178 -3.31 -3.02 20.27
C LEU A 178 -3.03 -4.52 20.35
N GLY A 179 -2.64 -5.05 21.51
CA GLY A 179 -2.48 -6.49 21.75
C GLY A 179 -3.78 -7.25 21.54
N ASN A 180 -4.87 -6.82 22.20
CA ASN A 180 -6.21 -7.41 22.06
C ASN A 180 -6.73 -7.36 20.61
N LEU A 181 -6.47 -6.26 19.88
CA LEU A 181 -6.79 -6.11 18.46
C LEU A 181 -5.95 -7.05 17.59
N CYS A 182 -4.65 -7.18 17.88
CA CYS A 182 -3.74 -8.05 17.15
C CYS A 182 -4.16 -9.52 17.24
N THR A 183 -4.45 -10.01 18.46
CA THR A 183 -4.97 -11.37 18.69
C THR A 183 -6.28 -11.60 17.96
N ALA A 184 -7.24 -10.66 18.05
CA ALA A 184 -8.52 -10.80 17.36
C ALA A 184 -8.40 -10.82 15.83
N LEU A 185 -7.35 -10.21 15.25
CA LEU A 185 -7.07 -10.27 13.81
C LEU A 185 -6.37 -11.58 13.42
N LYS A 186 -5.39 -12.07 14.20
CA LYS A 186 -4.80 -13.41 14.02
C LYS A 186 -5.86 -14.51 14.07
N ASP A 187 -6.73 -14.45 15.08
CA ASP A 187 -7.89 -15.32 15.25
C ASP A 187 -8.75 -15.37 13.97
N ILE A 188 -9.10 -14.21 13.40
CA ILE A 188 -9.93 -14.13 12.17
C ILE A 188 -9.19 -14.64 10.93
N ALA A 189 -7.87 -14.52 10.87
CA ALA A 189 -7.03 -15.03 9.78
C ALA A 189 -6.88 -16.57 9.82
N ALA A 190 -6.90 -17.16 11.01
CA ALA A 190 -6.73 -18.60 11.24
C ALA A 190 -8.06 -19.37 11.38
N ALA A 191 -9.15 -18.73 11.83
CA ALA A 191 -10.40 -19.41 12.15
C ALA A 191 -11.14 -19.97 10.92
N PRO A 192 -11.64 -21.22 10.96
CA PRO A 192 -12.56 -21.73 9.95
C PRO A 192 -13.89 -20.95 9.96
N ASP A 193 -14.61 -20.94 8.83
CA ASP A 193 -15.83 -20.13 8.62
C ASP A 193 -16.89 -20.31 9.72
N ASN A 194 -17.06 -21.52 10.25
CA ASN A 194 -18.01 -21.82 11.32
C ASN A 194 -17.63 -21.22 12.69
N GLN A 195 -16.37 -20.82 12.88
CA GLN A 195 -15.90 -20.12 14.08
C GLN A 195 -15.67 -18.63 13.85
N THR A 196 -15.42 -18.16 12.61
CA THR A 196 -15.05 -16.76 12.36
C THR A 196 -16.06 -15.75 12.96
N VAL A 197 -17.35 -16.08 12.95
CA VAL A 197 -18.42 -15.26 13.56
C VAL A 197 -18.14 -14.91 15.03
N LYS A 198 -17.63 -15.86 15.81
CA LYS A 198 -17.25 -15.67 17.23
C LYS A 198 -16.14 -14.63 17.35
N HIS A 199 -15.08 -14.78 16.55
CA HIS A 199 -13.91 -13.91 16.60
C HIS A 199 -14.22 -12.51 16.03
N THR A 200 -15.06 -12.40 14.99
CA THR A 200 -15.56 -11.10 14.52
C THR A 200 -16.43 -10.40 15.56
N ASN A 201 -17.26 -11.12 16.32
CA ASN A 201 -18.03 -10.53 17.42
C ASN A 201 -17.14 -10.10 18.60
N ALA A 202 -16.08 -10.86 18.91
CA ALA A 202 -15.08 -10.47 19.90
C ALA A 202 -14.33 -9.19 19.48
N LEU A 203 -13.86 -9.12 18.23
CA LEU A 203 -13.27 -7.92 17.64
C LEU A 203 -14.23 -6.73 17.74
N TRP A 204 -15.48 -6.89 17.29
CA TRP A 204 -16.49 -5.82 17.27
C TRP A 204 -16.71 -5.20 18.66
N ASN A 205 -16.87 -6.04 19.68
CA ASN A 205 -17.04 -5.60 21.06
C ASN A 205 -15.79 -4.87 21.60
N THR A 206 -14.59 -5.30 21.23
CA THR A 206 -13.34 -4.60 21.59
C THR A 206 -13.20 -3.25 20.89
N LEU A 207 -13.59 -3.13 19.62
CA LEU A 207 -13.62 -1.86 18.90
C LEU A 207 -14.65 -0.88 19.48
N LEU A 208 -15.85 -1.36 19.85
CA LEU A 208 -16.88 -0.55 20.50
C LEU A 208 -16.40 -0.01 21.86
N ARG A 209 -15.86 -0.89 22.73
CA ARG A 209 -15.36 -0.52 24.07
C ARG A 209 -14.29 0.58 23.99
N HIS A 210 -13.30 0.44 23.11
CA HIS A 210 -12.23 1.44 22.94
C HIS A 210 -12.74 2.81 22.44
N GLN A 211 -13.84 2.81 21.69
CA GLN A 211 -14.37 4.02 21.05
C GLN A 211 -15.49 4.73 21.83
N VAL A 212 -15.92 4.21 22.99
CA VAL A 212 -17.03 4.77 23.80
C VAL A 212 -16.94 6.29 23.98
N SER A 213 -15.78 6.84 24.35
CA SER A 213 -15.60 8.29 24.54
C SER A 213 -15.82 9.10 23.26
N ARG A 214 -15.39 8.58 22.10
CA ARG A 214 -15.56 9.21 20.79
C ARG A 214 -17.00 9.10 20.28
N LEU A 215 -17.62 7.95 20.51
CA LEU A 215 -19.02 7.69 20.17
C LEU A 215 -19.95 8.58 21.00
N ASN A 216 -19.74 8.69 22.31
CA ASN A 216 -20.54 9.54 23.20
C ASN A 216 -20.48 11.02 22.81
N ALA A 217 -19.31 11.55 22.44
CA ALA A 217 -19.17 12.92 21.96
C ALA A 217 -20.06 13.19 20.72
N VAL A 218 -20.05 12.29 19.74
CA VAL A 218 -20.87 12.47 18.52
C VAL A 218 -22.34 12.09 18.73
N ILE A 219 -22.68 11.24 19.69
CA ILE A 219 -24.08 11.03 20.11
C ILE A 219 -24.66 12.33 20.71
N VAL A 220 -23.87 13.11 21.45
CA VAL A 220 -24.30 14.43 21.96
C VAL A 220 -24.49 15.43 20.81
N ASP A 221 -23.52 15.55 19.88
CA ASP A 221 -23.63 16.41 18.70
C ASP A 221 -24.87 16.03 17.85
N LEU A 222 -25.06 14.73 17.60
CA LEU A 222 -26.15 14.16 16.80
C LEU A 222 -27.52 14.37 17.47
N ARG A 223 -27.63 14.17 18.80
CA ARG A 223 -28.84 14.52 19.58
C ARG A 223 -29.18 16.00 19.46
N GLN A 224 -28.18 16.89 19.42
CA GLN A 224 -28.41 18.33 19.27
C GLN A 224 -28.82 18.71 17.83
N ILE A 225 -28.32 18.01 16.81
CA ILE A 225 -28.77 18.17 15.42
C ILE A 225 -30.22 17.68 15.23
N MET A 226 -30.57 16.51 15.80
CA MET A 226 -31.92 15.93 15.64
C MET A 226 -33.04 16.80 16.22
N LYS A 227 -32.74 17.69 17.18
CA LYS A 227 -33.72 18.69 17.69
C LYS A 227 -34.20 19.67 16.62
N SER A 228 -33.47 19.86 15.53
CA SER A 228 -33.93 20.65 14.38
C SER A 228 -34.99 19.95 13.53
N PHE A 229 -35.22 18.65 13.74
CA PHE A 229 -36.14 17.82 12.95
C PHE A 229 -37.29 17.28 13.81
N GLN A 230 -38.10 18.19 14.38
CA GLN A 230 -39.17 17.83 15.33
C GLN A 230 -40.16 16.79 14.78
N HIS A 231 -40.41 16.76 13.46
CA HIS A 231 -41.27 15.77 12.80
C HIS A 231 -40.68 14.34 12.74
N LEU A 232 -39.36 14.17 12.95
CA LEU A 232 -38.68 12.88 13.03
C LEU A 232 -38.54 12.37 14.48
N LEU A 233 -38.90 13.18 15.47
CA LEU A 233 -38.83 12.80 16.88
C LEU A 233 -40.03 11.93 17.26
N PRO A 234 -39.89 10.96 18.18
CA PRO A 234 -41.03 10.24 18.74
C PRO A 234 -42.03 11.23 19.35
N GLN A 235 -43.28 11.22 18.87
CA GLN A 235 -44.33 12.02 19.49
C GLN A 235 -44.75 11.40 20.83
N HIS A 236 -45.05 12.22 21.83
CA HIS A 236 -45.49 11.76 23.16
C HIS A 236 -46.99 11.38 23.16
N SER A 237 -47.38 10.46 22.28
CA SER A 237 -48.76 10.01 22.07
C SER A 237 -49.10 8.75 22.89
N GLY A 238 -49.22 8.92 24.22
CA GLY A 238 -49.84 7.94 25.12
C GLY A 238 -49.04 6.65 25.42
N PRO A 239 -49.48 5.87 26.43
CA PRO A 239 -48.93 4.56 26.76
C PRO A 239 -49.66 3.45 25.97
N GLU A 240 -49.48 3.40 24.65
CA GLU A 240 -50.11 2.36 23.83
C GLU A 240 -49.35 1.02 23.90
N SER A 241 -50.16 -0.04 24.09
CA SER A 241 -49.88 -1.48 24.14
C SER A 241 -48.47 -1.99 23.81
N THR A 242 -47.92 -2.77 24.76
CA THR A 242 -46.82 -3.70 24.52
C THR A 242 -47.20 -4.81 23.54
N SER A 243 -46.66 -4.77 22.32
CA SER A 243 -46.52 -5.93 21.44
C SER A 243 -45.25 -5.82 20.58
N ASP A 244 -44.51 -6.92 20.50
CA ASP A 244 -43.49 -7.25 19.49
C ASP A 244 -42.38 -6.22 19.19
N ASP A 245 -41.62 -5.77 20.21
CA ASP A 245 -40.22 -5.33 20.00
C ASP A 245 -39.31 -6.57 19.80
N VAL A 246 -39.68 -7.42 18.84
CA VAL A 246 -38.86 -8.54 18.36
C VAL A 246 -37.56 -7.95 17.81
N HIS A 247 -36.44 -8.62 18.09
CA HIS A 247 -35.12 -8.31 17.50
C HIS A 247 -35.14 -8.51 15.97
N SER A 248 -35.74 -7.58 15.26
CA SER A 248 -35.59 -7.41 13.81
C SER A 248 -34.16 -6.98 13.56
N ASP A 249 -33.32 -7.96 13.21
CA ASP A 249 -31.93 -7.73 12.86
C ASP A 249 -31.85 -6.67 11.74
N THR A 250 -30.85 -5.81 11.80
CA THR A 250 -30.81 -4.61 10.95
C THR A 250 -30.29 -4.92 9.54
N ASP A 251 -29.82 -6.14 9.30
CA ASP A 251 -29.46 -6.65 7.97
C ASP A 251 -30.71 -7.16 7.22
N GLY A 252 -31.14 -6.42 6.18
CA GLY A 252 -31.98 -6.96 5.10
C GLY A 252 -33.15 -6.08 4.66
N VAL A 253 -33.92 -5.51 5.60
CA VAL A 253 -35.13 -4.74 5.25
C VAL A 253 -34.79 -3.27 4.98
N VAL A 254 -34.82 -2.87 3.71
CA VAL A 254 -34.67 -1.48 3.29
C VAL A 254 -35.91 -0.67 3.70
N ARG A 255 -35.87 -0.09 4.90
CA ARG A 255 -36.79 0.98 5.32
C ARG A 255 -36.56 2.20 4.43
N ASN A 256 -37.58 3.03 4.25
CA ASN A 256 -37.39 4.33 3.59
C ASN A 256 -36.50 5.27 4.44
N PHE A 257 -36.07 6.38 3.84
CA PHE A 257 -35.15 7.34 4.47
C PHE A 257 -35.71 7.92 5.78
N GLU A 258 -36.97 8.35 5.77
CA GLU A 258 -37.61 9.02 6.90
C GLU A 258 -37.79 8.08 8.09
N ASP A 259 -38.24 6.84 7.87
CA ASP A 259 -38.43 5.83 8.91
C ASP A 259 -37.10 5.31 9.48
N SER A 260 -36.03 5.33 8.67
CA SER A 260 -34.67 5.07 9.14
C SER A 260 -34.17 6.19 10.07
N LEU A 261 -34.50 7.46 9.77
CA LEU A 261 -34.19 8.58 10.66
C LEU A 261 -35.07 8.64 11.92
N LYS A 262 -36.36 8.26 11.84
CA LYS A 262 -37.24 8.09 13.02
C LYS A 262 -36.72 6.98 13.94
N LEU A 263 -36.27 5.86 13.37
CA LEU A 263 -35.65 4.77 14.15
C LEU A 263 -34.35 5.24 14.82
N LEU A 264 -33.54 6.03 14.12
CA LEU A 264 -32.35 6.66 14.70
C LEU A 264 -32.73 7.61 15.84
N ALA A 265 -33.76 8.44 15.68
CA ALA A 265 -34.27 9.32 16.75
C ALA A 265 -34.73 8.51 17.98
N LYS A 266 -35.52 7.44 17.79
CA LYS A 266 -35.96 6.52 18.86
C LYS A 266 -34.76 5.93 19.62
N ARG A 267 -33.75 5.40 18.91
CA ARG A 267 -32.56 4.79 19.52
C ARG A 267 -31.57 5.81 20.11
N LEU A 268 -31.62 7.09 19.70
CA LEU A 268 -30.82 8.18 20.29
C LEU A 268 -31.43 8.74 21.58
N LEU A 269 -32.76 8.78 21.68
CA LEU A 269 -33.48 9.45 22.77
C LEU A 269 -34.12 8.51 23.79
N GLY A 270 -34.35 7.24 23.45
CA GLY A 270 -34.85 6.24 24.38
C GLY A 270 -33.78 5.75 25.36
N ASP A 271 -34.23 5.41 26.58
CA ASP A 271 -33.39 4.74 27.58
C ASP A 271 -33.15 3.27 27.19
N SER A 272 -31.91 2.83 27.33
CA SER A 272 -31.42 1.53 26.82
C SER A 272 -30.77 0.71 27.93
N SER A 273 -31.07 -0.58 27.99
CA SER A 273 -30.59 -1.56 28.99
C SER A 273 -29.08 -1.57 29.21
N SER A 274 -28.29 -1.34 28.17
CA SER A 274 -26.85 -1.08 28.30
C SER A 274 -26.36 -0.05 27.29
N ASP A 275 -25.31 0.69 27.66
CA ASP A 275 -24.67 1.65 26.75
C ASP A 275 -24.08 0.94 25.52
N LEU A 276 -23.45 -0.23 25.71
CA LEU A 276 -22.75 -0.96 24.63
C LEU A 276 -23.73 -1.44 23.53
N GLU A 277 -24.92 -1.92 23.91
CA GLU A 277 -25.99 -2.28 22.96
C GLU A 277 -26.51 -1.03 22.22
N ARG A 278 -26.63 0.12 22.91
CA ARG A 278 -26.99 1.39 22.28
C ARG A 278 -25.91 1.83 21.29
N HIS A 279 -24.62 1.75 21.64
CA HIS A 279 -23.51 2.05 20.74
C HIS A 279 -23.51 1.13 19.52
N ASN A 280 -23.65 -0.19 19.70
CA ASN A 280 -23.75 -1.15 18.61
C ASN A 280 -24.90 -0.82 17.64
N SER A 281 -26.09 -0.58 18.20
CA SER A 281 -27.32 -0.28 17.44
C SER A 281 -27.18 1.03 16.65
N LEU A 282 -26.75 2.11 17.31
CA LEU A 282 -26.59 3.43 16.70
C LEU A 282 -25.51 3.45 15.62
N VAL A 283 -24.39 2.76 15.83
CA VAL A 283 -23.29 2.66 14.85
C VAL A 283 -23.72 1.81 13.64
N SER A 284 -24.39 0.68 13.87
CA SER A 284 -24.83 -0.20 12.77
C SER A 284 -25.94 0.46 11.94
N LEU A 285 -26.93 1.10 12.57
CA LEU A 285 -27.98 1.86 11.87
C LEU A 285 -27.41 3.08 11.13
N SER A 286 -26.48 3.83 11.74
CA SER A 286 -25.83 4.96 11.07
C SER A 286 -24.99 4.52 9.87
N HIS A 287 -24.38 3.34 9.92
CA HIS A 287 -23.67 2.76 8.78
C HIS A 287 -24.64 2.40 7.65
N ALA A 288 -25.75 1.74 7.95
CA ALA A 288 -26.79 1.42 6.95
C ALA A 288 -27.40 2.69 6.32
N LEU A 289 -27.72 3.71 7.13
CA LEU A 289 -28.17 5.02 6.65
C LEU A 289 -27.18 5.66 5.66
N TYR A 290 -25.88 5.63 5.96
CA TYR A 290 -24.86 6.23 5.09
C TYR A 290 -24.60 5.41 3.82
N GLN A 291 -24.73 4.08 3.87
CA GLN A 291 -24.55 3.24 2.67
C GLN A 291 -25.76 3.26 1.73
N ASN A 292 -26.99 3.43 2.26
CA ASN A 292 -28.22 3.29 1.48
C ASN A 292 -28.78 4.61 0.91
N PHE A 293 -28.36 5.77 1.41
CA PHE A 293 -28.93 7.07 1.01
C PHE A 293 -27.84 8.07 0.59
N SER A 294 -28.02 8.70 -0.58
CA SER A 294 -27.08 9.70 -1.10
C SER A 294 -27.06 10.98 -0.26
N ALA A 295 -25.96 11.74 -0.33
CA ALA A 295 -25.85 13.05 0.31
C ALA A 295 -27.00 14.02 -0.05
N GLU A 296 -27.60 13.87 -1.23
CA GLU A 296 -28.71 14.68 -1.72
C GLU A 296 -29.98 14.50 -0.88
N HIS A 297 -30.24 13.28 -0.39
CA HIS A 297 -31.35 12.99 0.52
C HIS A 297 -31.22 13.79 1.82
N PHE A 298 -30.00 13.96 2.31
CA PHE A 298 -29.70 14.79 3.47
C PHE A 298 -29.70 16.28 3.14
N LEU A 299 -29.20 16.70 1.96
CA LEU A 299 -29.23 18.09 1.53
C LEU A 299 -30.67 18.61 1.30
N ALA A 300 -31.62 17.74 0.96
CA ALA A 300 -33.05 18.06 0.93
C ALA A 300 -33.61 18.46 2.31
N LEU A 301 -32.98 18.04 3.41
CA LEU A 301 -33.25 18.51 4.78
C LEU A 301 -32.53 19.82 5.14
N GLY A 302 -31.90 20.47 4.16
CA GLY A 302 -31.19 21.75 4.29
C GLY A 302 -29.86 21.66 5.05
N HIS A 303 -29.37 22.81 5.52
CA HIS A 303 -28.08 22.93 6.22
C HIS A 303 -28.00 22.17 7.57
N ALA A 304 -29.14 21.82 8.18
CA ALA A 304 -29.15 20.89 9.32
C ALA A 304 -28.94 19.43 8.86
N GLY A 305 -29.38 19.09 7.65
CA GLY A 305 -29.24 17.78 7.03
C GLY A 305 -27.81 17.45 6.61
N ASP A 306 -27.08 18.43 6.07
CA ASP A 306 -25.63 18.30 5.80
C ASP A 306 -24.85 17.91 7.07
N LYS A 307 -25.14 18.57 8.20
CA LYS A 307 -24.56 18.22 9.51
C LYS A 307 -25.01 16.85 10.01
N LEU A 308 -26.27 16.49 9.77
CA LEU A 308 -26.82 15.18 10.11
C LEU A 308 -26.09 14.07 9.35
N HIS A 309 -25.80 14.28 8.07
CA HIS A 309 -25.00 13.40 7.21
C HIS A 309 -23.54 13.29 7.69
N GLU A 310 -22.87 14.40 8.03
CA GLU A 310 -21.52 14.37 8.63
C GLU A 310 -21.48 13.55 9.93
N ALA A 311 -22.47 13.74 10.82
CA ALA A 311 -22.54 13.08 12.13
C ALA A 311 -22.90 11.60 12.03
N ILE A 312 -23.89 11.22 11.22
CA ILE A 312 -24.24 9.83 10.90
C ILE A 312 -23.05 9.12 10.27
N GLY A 313 -22.37 9.77 9.31
CA GLY A 313 -21.17 9.22 8.69
C GLY A 313 -20.06 8.95 9.71
N PHE A 314 -19.75 9.92 10.59
CA PHE A 314 -18.78 9.70 11.65
C PHE A 314 -19.13 8.50 12.55
N LEU A 315 -20.41 8.32 12.89
CA LEU A 315 -20.86 7.21 13.75
C LEU A 315 -20.79 5.86 13.02
N GLY A 316 -21.30 5.79 11.78
CA GLY A 316 -21.24 4.59 10.93
C GLY A 316 -19.83 4.19 10.47
N ARG A 317 -18.86 5.10 10.55
CA ARG A 317 -17.44 4.83 10.23
C ARG A 317 -16.86 3.67 11.01
N LEU A 318 -17.22 3.49 12.29
CA LEU A 318 -16.65 2.41 13.09
C LEU A 318 -17.02 1.01 12.54
N LYS A 319 -18.24 0.84 12.01
CA LYS A 319 -18.65 -0.39 11.29
C LYS A 319 -17.88 -0.56 9.98
N THR A 320 -17.51 0.54 9.32
CA THR A 320 -16.65 0.55 8.13
C THR A 320 -15.23 0.09 8.47
N SER A 321 -14.63 0.62 9.56
CA SER A 321 -13.35 0.13 10.08
C SER A 321 -13.39 -1.35 10.38
N PHE A 322 -14.41 -1.79 11.11
CA PHE A 322 -14.59 -3.21 11.42
C PHE A 322 -14.67 -4.08 10.17
N ARG A 323 -15.51 -3.74 9.18
CA ARG A 323 -15.62 -4.48 7.92
C ARG A 323 -14.27 -4.59 7.20
N VAL A 324 -13.52 -3.49 7.05
CA VAL A 324 -12.19 -3.50 6.42
C VAL A 324 -11.16 -4.32 7.21
N LEU A 325 -11.14 -4.19 8.55
CA LEU A 325 -10.23 -4.96 9.42
C LEU A 325 -10.48 -6.48 9.32
N VAL A 326 -11.75 -6.91 9.26
CA VAL A 326 -12.14 -8.31 9.04
C VAL A 326 -11.75 -8.80 7.64
N THR A 327 -11.98 -8.00 6.59
CA THR A 327 -11.58 -8.34 5.22
C THR A 327 -10.05 -8.47 5.10
N ALA A 328 -9.30 -7.54 5.71
CA ALA A 328 -7.84 -7.56 5.74
C ALA A 328 -7.27 -8.80 6.44
N ALA A 329 -7.80 -9.18 7.60
CA ALA A 329 -7.38 -10.41 8.30
C ALA A 329 -7.60 -11.67 7.46
N ARG A 330 -8.70 -11.74 6.70
CA ARG A 330 -8.96 -12.86 5.79
C ARG A 330 -8.01 -12.84 4.58
N GLN A 331 -7.95 -11.72 3.86
CA GLN A 331 -7.38 -11.63 2.50
C GLN A 331 -5.90 -11.18 2.42
N ILE A 332 -5.27 -10.71 3.50
CA ILE A 332 -3.84 -10.36 3.46
C ILE A 332 -2.99 -11.54 3.95
N SER A 333 -2.01 -11.94 3.14
CA SER A 333 -0.99 -12.95 3.47
C SER A 333 -0.22 -12.59 4.75
N GLY A 334 -0.02 -13.56 5.65
CA GLY A 334 0.76 -13.38 6.88
C GLY A 334 0.05 -12.63 8.01
N PHE A 335 -1.26 -12.40 7.92
CA PHE A 335 -2.05 -11.86 9.05
C PHE A 335 -2.30 -12.88 10.17
N ASP A 336 -2.14 -14.16 9.86
CA ASP A 336 -2.00 -15.28 10.78
C ASP A 336 -0.80 -15.11 11.74
N ASP A 337 0.27 -14.43 11.28
CA ASP A 337 1.32 -13.88 12.15
C ASP A 337 1.42 -12.34 12.05
N LEU A 338 0.29 -11.65 12.18
CA LEU A 338 0.25 -10.19 12.35
C LEU A 338 0.91 -9.78 13.69
N SER A 339 1.74 -8.73 13.67
CA SER A 339 2.23 -8.04 14.87
C SER A 339 1.91 -6.54 14.81
N LEU A 340 1.08 -6.04 15.72
CA LEU A 340 0.82 -4.61 15.90
C LEU A 340 1.79 -4.03 16.94
N ILE A 341 2.81 -3.29 16.49
CA ILE A 341 3.93 -2.84 17.32
C ILE A 341 3.74 -1.37 17.72
N PRO A 342 3.55 -1.06 19.02
CA PRO A 342 3.46 0.33 19.49
C PRO A 342 4.84 1.01 19.41
N VAL A 343 4.93 2.11 18.67
CA VAL A 343 6.13 2.96 18.65
C VAL A 343 6.10 3.89 19.86
N ALA A 344 7.03 3.67 20.78
CA ALA A 344 7.20 4.47 21.99
C ALA A 344 7.44 5.94 21.66
N GLY A 345 6.83 6.85 22.44
CA GLY A 345 6.94 8.28 22.22
C GLY A 345 8.37 8.80 22.35
N LEU A 346 8.91 9.38 21.28
CA LEU A 346 10.22 10.03 21.31
C LEU A 346 10.17 11.22 22.30
N LYS A 347 10.89 11.08 23.41
CA LYS A 347 10.93 12.06 24.52
C LYS A 347 11.20 13.46 23.97
N THR A 348 10.27 14.38 24.21
CA THR A 348 10.32 15.76 23.71
C THR A 348 11.54 16.48 24.29
N ARG A 349 12.62 16.55 23.49
CA ARG A 349 13.82 17.33 23.85
C ARG A 349 13.38 18.78 24.09
N LYS A 350 13.71 19.33 25.27
CA LYS A 350 13.54 20.77 25.53
C LYS A 350 14.30 21.54 24.45
N LYS A 351 13.65 22.56 23.89
CA LYS A 351 14.16 23.39 22.81
C LYS A 351 15.56 23.94 23.18
N PRO A 352 16.61 23.75 22.35
CA PRO A 352 17.93 24.31 22.64
C PRO A 352 17.87 25.84 22.76
N LEU A 353 18.19 26.37 23.94
CA LEU A 353 18.11 27.81 24.22
C LEU A 353 19.07 28.58 23.29
N GLY A 354 18.57 29.65 22.68
CA GLY A 354 19.38 30.54 21.83
C GLY A 354 19.68 30.04 20.41
N GLN A 355 19.16 28.89 19.99
CA GLN A 355 19.44 28.30 18.66
C GLN A 355 18.40 28.64 17.56
N GLU A 356 17.44 29.52 17.85
CA GLU A 356 16.39 29.94 16.90
C GLU A 356 16.84 31.12 16.04
N TRP A 357 16.50 31.11 14.76
CA TRP A 357 16.62 32.30 13.91
C TRP A 357 15.76 33.46 14.40
N SER A 358 16.27 34.67 14.25
CA SER A 358 15.52 35.92 14.30
C SER A 358 14.71 36.13 13.01
N LEU A 359 13.69 37.00 13.08
CA LEU A 359 12.93 37.43 11.90
C LEU A 359 13.83 38.04 10.80
N ALA A 360 14.95 38.66 11.18
CA ALA A 360 15.91 39.22 10.23
C ALA A 360 16.68 38.12 9.46
N GLU A 361 17.13 37.08 10.16
CA GLU A 361 17.74 35.89 9.52
C GLU A 361 16.73 35.16 8.62
N THR A 362 15.46 35.03 9.06
CA THR A 362 14.38 34.48 8.24
C THR A 362 14.22 35.22 6.91
N PHE A 363 14.18 36.55 6.95
CA PHE A 363 14.02 37.38 5.74
C PHE A 363 15.28 37.34 4.87
N HIS A 364 16.47 37.44 5.46
CA HIS A 364 17.75 37.30 4.75
C HIS A 364 17.85 35.94 4.04
N ALA A 365 17.37 34.85 4.67
CA ALA A 365 17.35 33.53 4.06
C ALA A 365 16.29 33.37 2.96
N LEU A 366 15.32 34.28 2.82
CA LEU A 366 14.42 34.36 1.66
C LEU A 366 14.96 35.30 0.56
N ASP A 367 16.18 35.82 0.72
CA ASP A 367 16.78 36.88 -0.10
C ASP A 367 15.94 38.19 -0.08
N LEU A 368 15.21 38.43 1.03
CA LEU A 368 14.35 39.59 1.26
C LEU A 368 14.94 40.54 2.31
N GLN A 369 14.82 41.85 2.08
CA GLN A 369 15.10 42.85 3.12
C GLN A 369 13.90 43.01 4.06
N LEU A 370 14.12 42.82 5.36
CA LEU A 370 13.10 43.00 6.40
C LEU A 370 12.61 44.46 6.40
N SER A 371 11.39 44.66 5.89
CA SER A 371 10.78 45.98 5.65
C SER A 371 9.27 45.84 5.55
N ASP A 372 8.51 46.88 5.91
CA ASP A 372 7.04 46.91 5.78
C ASP A 372 6.55 46.58 4.36
N THR A 373 7.33 46.90 3.33
CA THR A 373 7.02 46.58 1.92
C THR A 373 7.22 45.09 1.61
N ALA A 374 8.32 44.46 2.06
CA ALA A 374 8.51 43.02 1.89
C ALA A 374 7.50 42.21 2.74
N ILE A 375 7.26 42.67 3.98
CA ILE A 375 6.23 42.13 4.87
C ILE A 375 4.84 42.23 4.24
N GLY A 376 4.47 43.36 3.64
CA GLY A 376 3.18 43.54 2.97
C GLY A 376 2.99 42.70 1.69
N LYS A 377 4.07 42.23 1.06
CA LYS A 377 4.02 41.27 -0.05
C LYS A 377 3.90 39.81 0.43
N LEU A 378 4.68 39.44 1.45
CA LEU A 378 4.72 38.09 2.02
C LEU A 378 3.45 37.80 2.86
N MET A 379 3.15 38.69 3.80
CA MET A 379 1.99 38.64 4.69
C MET A 379 0.78 39.27 3.98
N ARG A 380 0.12 38.50 3.11
CA ARG A 380 -1.10 38.93 2.41
C ARG A 380 -2.11 39.55 3.40
N PRO A 381 -2.82 40.65 3.05
CA PRO A 381 -3.90 41.15 3.89
C PRO A 381 -4.92 40.05 4.15
N SER A 382 -5.09 39.71 5.41
CA SER A 382 -6.11 38.77 5.88
C SER A 382 -7.52 39.36 5.68
N ARG A 383 -8.57 38.58 5.97
CA ARG A 383 -9.95 39.10 6.08
C ARG A 383 -10.08 40.23 7.12
N SER A 384 -9.15 40.31 8.07
CA SER A 384 -9.01 41.50 8.92
C SER A 384 -8.32 42.65 8.17
N LYS A 385 -8.91 43.85 8.19
CA LYS A 385 -8.36 45.08 7.57
C LYS A 385 -7.04 45.58 8.20
N VAL A 386 -6.45 44.83 9.12
CA VAL A 386 -5.28 45.26 9.91
C VAL A 386 -4.01 45.00 9.12
N ARG A 387 -3.40 46.08 8.61
CA ARG A 387 -2.10 46.08 7.91
C ARG A 387 -1.03 45.33 8.72
N TRP A 388 -0.17 44.59 8.02
CA TRP A 388 1.04 44.03 8.62
C TRP A 388 2.17 45.07 8.63
N THR A 389 2.92 45.10 9.73
CA THR A 389 4.08 45.97 9.93
C THR A 389 5.18 45.19 10.64
N GLN A 390 6.43 45.64 10.54
CA GLN A 390 7.59 45.01 11.15
C GLN A 390 7.43 44.79 12.66
N ASN A 391 6.95 45.79 13.41
CA ASN A 391 6.76 45.66 14.86
C ASN A 391 5.68 44.64 15.22
N ARG A 392 4.58 44.58 14.45
CA ARG A 392 3.55 43.54 14.64
C ARG A 392 4.11 42.16 14.34
N LEU A 393 4.87 42.03 13.25
CA LEU A 393 5.45 40.76 12.83
C LEU A 393 6.50 40.25 13.83
N LEU A 394 7.33 41.14 14.39
CA LEU A 394 8.28 40.83 15.47
C LEU A 394 7.58 40.35 16.76
N ASN A 395 6.49 41.01 17.14
CA ASN A 395 5.69 40.63 18.31
C ASN A 395 5.05 39.24 18.10
N ASP A 396 4.42 39.01 16.95
CA ASP A 396 3.80 37.71 16.64
C ASP A 396 4.85 36.61 16.44
N PHE A 397 6.04 36.91 15.91
CA PHE A 397 7.18 35.97 15.82
C PHE A 397 7.62 35.53 17.23
N SER A 398 7.74 36.49 18.14
CA SER A 398 8.11 36.23 19.53
C SER A 398 7.05 35.42 20.28
N ARG A 399 5.76 35.65 19.99
CA ARG A 399 4.63 34.89 20.56
C ARG A 399 4.50 33.46 20.03
N LEU A 400 4.90 33.21 18.78
CA LEU A 400 4.84 31.88 18.15
C LEU A 400 6.08 31.00 18.44
N LYS A 401 7.00 31.47 19.30
CA LYS A 401 8.08 30.66 19.89
C LYS A 401 7.51 29.66 20.91
N SER A 402 6.89 28.59 20.40
CA SER A 402 6.48 27.45 21.23
C SER A 402 7.67 26.92 22.05
N PRO A 403 7.45 26.55 23.34
CA PRO A 403 8.48 25.95 24.18
C PRO A 403 8.75 24.47 23.83
N THR A 404 7.88 23.84 23.04
CA THR A 404 7.90 22.40 22.74
C THR A 404 7.81 22.14 21.24
N TRP A 405 8.76 21.36 20.72
CA TRP A 405 8.61 20.69 19.44
C TRP A 405 7.99 19.30 19.68
N GLU A 406 6.95 18.95 18.93
CA GLU A 406 6.33 17.62 18.95
C GLU A 406 6.81 16.86 17.70
N VAL A 407 7.11 15.56 17.84
CA VAL A 407 7.42 14.72 16.69
C VAL A 407 6.10 14.12 16.21
N HIS A 408 5.67 14.48 15.02
CA HIS A 408 4.42 13.94 14.46
C HIS A 408 4.53 12.41 14.25
N ALA A 409 3.42 11.69 14.37
CA ALA A 409 3.33 10.24 14.31
C ALA A 409 3.94 9.67 13.01
N GLU A 410 3.72 10.33 11.87
CA GLU A 410 4.35 9.93 10.60
C GLU A 410 5.88 10.00 10.66
N ILE A 411 6.43 10.96 11.40
CA ILE A 411 7.88 11.15 11.58
C ILE A 411 8.43 10.18 12.64
N GLN A 412 7.67 9.91 13.71
CA GLN A 412 8.03 8.93 14.73
C GLN A 412 8.24 7.55 14.11
N LEU A 413 7.34 7.11 13.21
CA LEU A 413 7.47 5.84 12.47
C LEU A 413 8.79 5.77 11.70
N ILE A 414 9.09 6.78 10.87
CA ILE A 414 10.32 6.80 10.06
C ILE A 414 11.58 6.76 10.93
N VAL A 415 11.62 7.53 12.02
CA VAL A 415 12.78 7.56 12.93
C VAL A 415 12.91 6.25 13.71
N PHE A 416 11.79 5.63 14.12
CA PHE A 416 11.80 4.33 14.79
C PHE A 416 12.36 3.24 13.88
N ILE A 417 11.87 3.15 12.63
CA ILE A 417 12.33 2.17 11.63
C ILE A 417 13.82 2.34 11.33
N LEU A 418 14.30 3.59 11.22
CA LEU A 418 15.72 3.90 11.02
C LEU A 418 16.60 3.63 12.25
N SER A 419 16.02 3.54 13.45
CA SER A 419 16.73 3.22 14.70
C SER A 419 16.76 1.73 15.01
N HIS A 420 15.86 0.94 14.40
CA HIS A 420 15.67 -0.48 14.65
C HIS A 420 15.63 -1.27 13.32
N PRO A 421 16.72 -1.29 12.52
CA PRO A 421 16.76 -1.98 11.23
C PRO A 421 16.50 -3.50 11.36
N GLU A 422 16.79 -4.10 12.51
CA GLU A 422 16.49 -5.49 12.85
C GLU A 422 14.99 -5.79 12.91
N GLU A 423 14.16 -4.83 13.35
CA GLU A 423 12.70 -5.02 13.41
C GLU A 423 12.07 -5.19 12.02
N VAL A 424 12.70 -4.60 10.99
CA VAL A 424 12.25 -4.63 9.59
C VAL A 424 13.12 -5.50 8.67
N ALA A 425 14.10 -6.22 9.23
CA ALA A 425 15.08 -6.98 8.46
C ALA A 425 14.43 -8.03 7.55
N ASN A 426 14.81 -8.02 6.26
CA ASN A 426 14.25 -8.85 5.18
C ASN A 426 12.75 -8.63 4.88
N GLY A 427 12.09 -7.67 5.55
CA GLY A 427 10.69 -7.34 5.33
C GLY A 427 10.51 -6.42 4.11
N LYS A 428 9.57 -6.75 3.23
CA LYS A 428 9.18 -5.84 2.16
C LYS A 428 8.36 -4.70 2.76
N ARG A 429 8.89 -3.49 2.68
CA ARG A 429 8.18 -2.27 3.07
C ARG A 429 6.93 -2.10 2.19
N PHE A 430 5.83 -1.69 2.80
CA PHE A 430 4.69 -1.15 2.07
C PHE A 430 4.85 0.37 1.91
N ASP A 431 4.70 0.91 0.70
CA ASP A 431 5.07 2.30 0.37
C ASP A 431 4.01 3.36 0.74
N TYR A 432 3.30 3.10 1.85
CA TYR A 432 2.15 3.87 2.31
C TYR A 432 2.10 3.92 3.84
N ILE A 433 1.89 5.11 4.39
CA ILE A 433 1.54 5.32 5.81
C ILE A 433 0.05 5.67 5.89
N GLY A 434 -0.70 4.85 6.63
CA GLY A 434 -2.11 5.12 6.94
C GLY A 434 -2.22 6.07 8.13
N CYS A 435 -3.15 7.02 8.06
CA CYS A 435 -3.20 8.15 9.00
C CYS A 435 -4.62 8.36 9.54
N SER A 436 -4.80 8.58 10.84
CA SER A 436 -6.13 8.80 11.45
C SER A 436 -6.78 10.12 11.04
N ARG A 437 -5.97 11.06 10.55
CA ARG A 437 -6.35 12.31 9.88
C ARG A 437 -5.70 12.36 8.49
N TYR A 438 -5.87 13.43 7.73
CA TYR A 438 -4.93 13.73 6.65
C TYR A 438 -3.60 14.18 7.27
N SER A 439 -2.50 14.00 6.54
CA SER A 439 -1.20 14.50 6.98
C SER A 439 -1.15 16.04 6.92
N CYS A 440 -0.30 16.63 7.75
CA CYS A 440 0.05 18.04 7.59
C CYS A 440 1.02 18.22 6.41
N ALA A 441 1.12 19.43 5.86
CA ALA A 441 1.94 19.65 4.66
C ALA A 441 3.43 19.36 4.90
N LEU A 442 3.94 19.53 6.13
CA LEU A 442 5.30 19.14 6.48
C LEU A 442 5.50 17.62 6.49
N CYS A 443 4.62 16.85 7.12
CA CYS A 443 4.67 15.38 7.08
C CYS A 443 4.52 14.86 5.65
N PHE A 444 3.52 15.33 4.90
CA PHE A 444 3.26 14.90 3.53
C PHE A 444 4.46 15.17 2.60
N ARG A 445 5.01 16.39 2.63
CA ARG A 445 6.21 16.73 1.84
C ARG A 445 7.47 16.03 2.32
N PHE A 446 7.61 15.77 3.62
CA PHE A 446 8.73 15.00 4.17
C PHE A 446 8.71 13.54 3.69
N LEU A 447 7.58 12.83 3.82
CA LEU A 447 7.44 11.42 3.42
C LEU A 447 7.72 11.21 1.93
N HIS A 448 7.16 12.08 1.09
CA HIS A 448 7.44 12.11 -0.35
C HIS A 448 8.93 12.42 -0.63
N SER A 449 9.54 13.33 0.14
CA SER A 449 10.95 13.74 -0.03
C SER A 449 11.96 12.70 0.45
N PHE A 450 11.58 11.89 1.44
CA PHE A 450 12.41 10.87 2.06
C PHE A 450 12.58 9.69 1.10
N GLN A 451 11.51 8.92 0.86
CA GLN A 451 11.55 7.72 0.00
C GLN A 451 10.21 7.50 -0.73
N ALA A 452 9.61 8.59 -1.27
CA ALA A 452 8.36 8.60 -2.03
C ALA A 452 7.13 7.97 -1.33
N LEU A 453 7.14 7.91 0.01
CA LEU A 453 6.08 7.30 0.80
C LEU A 453 4.77 8.08 0.66
N LYS A 454 3.69 7.36 0.33
CA LYS A 454 2.35 7.92 0.14
C LYS A 454 1.56 7.95 1.47
N THR A 455 0.55 8.81 1.52
CA THR A 455 -0.55 8.74 2.49
C THR A 455 -1.86 9.07 1.76
N ARG A 456 -3.02 8.87 2.38
CA ARG A 456 -4.33 9.27 1.82
C ARG A 456 -4.51 10.77 1.53
N GLY A 457 -3.53 11.61 1.83
CA GLY A 457 -3.53 13.01 1.41
C GLY A 457 -3.20 14.03 2.48
N CYS A 458 -3.20 15.29 2.06
CA CYS A 458 -2.82 16.45 2.87
C CYS A 458 -4.02 17.36 3.17
N HIS A 459 -4.06 17.96 4.37
CA HIS A 459 -5.02 19.03 4.71
C HIS A 459 -4.45 20.45 4.53
N GLY A 460 -3.32 20.60 3.84
CA GLY A 460 -2.71 21.88 3.43
C GLY A 460 -2.20 22.81 4.54
N LYS A 461 -2.39 22.46 5.82
CA LYS A 461 -1.92 23.28 6.97
C LYS A 461 -0.50 22.90 7.39
N LEU A 462 0.20 23.89 7.93
CA LEU A 462 1.45 23.73 8.68
C LEU A 462 1.17 23.75 10.19
N TYR A 463 1.82 22.86 10.95
CA TYR A 463 1.91 22.95 12.41
C TYR A 463 3.28 23.49 12.81
N SER A 464 3.55 24.70 12.33
CA SER A 464 4.83 25.43 12.41
C SER A 464 5.53 25.41 13.77
N HIS A 465 4.74 25.61 14.81
CA HIS A 465 5.19 25.77 16.18
C HIS A 465 5.29 24.45 16.95
N SER A 466 4.92 23.31 16.36
CA SER A 466 4.91 22.01 17.03
C SER A 466 5.46 20.85 16.19
N TRP A 467 6.07 21.07 15.03
CA TRP A 467 6.65 20.00 14.20
C TRP A 467 8.18 20.00 14.28
N THR A 468 8.82 18.82 14.25
CA THR A 468 10.27 18.66 14.08
C THR A 468 10.63 17.27 13.55
N VAL A 469 11.86 17.10 13.05
CA VAL A 469 12.49 15.80 12.79
C VAL A 469 13.63 15.59 13.79
N PRO A 470 13.58 14.60 14.68
CA PRO A 470 14.66 14.33 15.62
C PRO A 470 15.83 13.65 14.88
N LEU A 471 16.83 14.46 14.55
CA LEU A 471 18.13 14.02 14.03
C LEU A 471 18.93 13.37 15.18
N GLY A 472 18.57 12.14 15.52
CA GLY A 472 19.07 11.44 16.71
C GLY A 472 20.53 11.00 16.61
N ASP A 473 21.24 11.11 17.72
CA ASP A 473 22.63 10.68 17.90
C ASP A 473 22.80 9.16 17.71
N ASN A 474 21.73 8.39 17.96
CA ASN A 474 21.68 6.93 17.82
C ASN A 474 21.61 6.45 16.36
N LEU A 475 21.35 7.34 15.41
CA LEU A 475 21.21 6.96 13.99
C LEU A 475 22.57 6.88 13.30
N GLY A 476 22.73 5.89 12.42
CA GLY A 476 23.90 5.77 11.56
C GLY A 476 24.01 6.94 10.57
N LYS A 477 25.21 7.11 9.99
CA LYS A 477 25.52 8.25 9.12
C LYS A 477 24.70 8.26 7.82
N GLY A 478 24.27 7.09 7.33
CA GLY A 478 23.42 6.98 6.15
C GLY A 478 21.98 7.41 6.46
N GLU A 479 21.49 7.00 7.61
CA GLU A 479 20.15 7.25 8.15
C GLU A 479 19.98 8.74 8.46
N GLN A 480 20.96 9.32 9.15
CA GLN A 480 21.06 10.77 9.35
C GLN A 480 21.12 11.53 8.01
N TYR A 481 21.85 11.03 7.01
CA TYR A 481 21.90 11.67 5.69
C TYR A 481 20.57 11.59 4.93
N MET A 482 19.84 10.47 5.01
CA MET A 482 18.51 10.34 4.41
C MET A 482 17.49 11.29 5.07
N LEU A 483 17.45 11.38 6.40
CA LEU A 483 16.62 12.35 7.11
C LEU A 483 17.00 13.80 6.74
N SER A 484 18.30 14.09 6.72
CA SER A 484 18.83 15.41 6.34
C SER A 484 18.41 15.81 4.92
N GLY A 485 18.56 14.91 3.95
CA GLY A 485 18.16 15.12 2.56
C GLY A 485 16.66 15.33 2.41
N ALA A 486 15.84 14.63 3.19
CA ALA A 486 14.39 14.82 3.23
C ALA A 486 14.02 16.21 3.77
N VAL A 487 14.59 16.63 4.91
CA VAL A 487 14.37 17.97 5.48
C VAL A 487 14.82 19.07 4.50
N MET A 488 15.99 18.93 3.89
CA MET A 488 16.50 19.90 2.90
C MET A 488 15.55 20.07 1.69
N LYS A 489 14.93 19.00 1.21
CA LYS A 489 13.92 19.07 0.13
C LYS A 489 12.65 19.80 0.58
N VAL A 490 12.17 19.58 1.81
CA VAL A 490 11.01 20.30 2.37
C VAL A 490 11.32 21.78 2.56
N VAL A 491 12.51 22.13 3.06
CA VAL A 491 12.99 23.51 3.19
C VAL A 491 13.06 24.20 1.82
N PHE A 492 13.67 23.56 0.83
CA PHE A 492 13.76 24.09 -0.53
C PHE A 492 12.37 24.29 -1.18
N TRP A 493 11.47 23.33 -1.01
CA TRP A 493 10.07 23.47 -1.44
C TRP A 493 9.40 24.67 -0.76
N MET A 494 9.54 24.81 0.56
CA MET A 494 8.93 25.89 1.32
C MET A 494 9.48 27.27 0.93
N ARG A 495 10.80 27.40 0.75
CA ARG A 495 11.46 28.60 0.21
C ARG A 495 10.90 28.95 -1.17
N LYS A 496 10.80 27.95 -2.06
CA LYS A 496 10.25 28.14 -3.42
C LYS A 496 8.80 28.63 -3.38
N GLU A 497 7.94 28.02 -2.55
CA GLU A 497 6.53 28.44 -2.41
C GLU A 497 6.42 29.87 -1.89
N LEU A 498 7.15 30.24 -0.82
CA LEU A 498 7.12 31.59 -0.25
C LEU A 498 7.62 32.65 -1.26
N ILE A 499 8.72 32.38 -1.97
CA ILE A 499 9.25 33.28 -2.99
C ILE A 499 8.28 33.39 -4.18
N THR A 500 7.73 32.26 -4.66
CA THR A 500 6.78 32.25 -5.79
C THR A 500 5.50 33.04 -5.45
N ARG A 501 4.95 32.84 -4.24
CA ARG A 501 3.80 33.60 -3.71
C ARG A 501 4.09 35.10 -3.60
N THR A 502 5.32 35.48 -3.24
CA THR A 502 5.75 36.89 -3.17
C THR A 502 5.77 37.58 -4.55
N MET A 503 5.84 36.80 -5.65
CA MET A 503 5.92 37.31 -7.03
C MET A 503 4.61 37.17 -7.83
N SER A 504 3.62 36.42 -7.37
CA SER A 504 2.34 36.20 -8.08
C SER A 504 1.16 36.90 -7.42
N SER A 505 0.49 37.81 -8.15
CA SER A 505 -0.57 38.68 -7.61
C SER A 505 -1.94 38.01 -7.39
N ALA A 506 -2.18 36.85 -8.01
CA ALA A 506 -3.43 36.09 -7.91
C ALA A 506 -3.13 34.57 -7.78
N GLN A 507 -3.97 33.73 -7.17
CA GLN A 507 -5.30 33.96 -6.57
C GLN A 507 -5.25 33.81 -5.03
N SER A 508 -6.40 33.96 -4.35
CA SER A 508 -6.56 33.53 -2.95
C SER A 508 -7.12 32.11 -2.92
N ARG A 509 -6.33 31.13 -2.46
CA ARG A 509 -6.88 29.82 -2.06
C ARG A 509 -7.83 30.02 -0.87
N LEU A 510 -8.89 29.20 -0.81
CA LEU A 510 -9.87 29.24 0.28
C LEU A 510 -9.39 28.38 1.44
N GLU A 511 -9.57 28.86 2.67
CA GLU A 511 -9.32 28.08 3.89
C GLU A 511 -10.28 26.87 3.95
N ALA A 512 -9.80 25.72 3.48
CA ALA A 512 -10.50 24.46 3.62
C ALA A 512 -10.43 24.04 5.09
N LYS A 513 -11.57 24.11 5.79
CA LYS A 513 -11.74 23.69 7.20
C LYS A 513 -10.91 22.43 7.49
N GLU A 514 -10.21 22.43 8.63
CA GLU A 514 -9.54 21.22 9.09
C GLU A 514 -10.53 20.06 9.10
N SER A 515 -10.19 18.98 8.42
CA SER A 515 -11.02 17.78 8.45
C SER A 515 -10.86 17.17 9.83
N THR A 516 -11.76 17.54 10.76
CA THR A 516 -11.84 17.01 12.14
C THR A 516 -11.95 15.47 12.17
N ILE A 517 -12.32 14.94 11.01
CA ILE A 517 -12.60 13.58 10.61
C ILE A 517 -11.79 13.36 9.33
N GLY A 518 -11.08 12.24 9.19
CA GLY A 518 -10.40 11.90 7.93
C GLY A 518 -11.38 11.87 6.75
N GLY A 519 -11.05 12.50 5.63
CA GLY A 519 -11.96 12.64 4.49
C GLY A 519 -12.22 11.36 3.69
N SER A 520 -11.82 10.19 4.20
CA SER A 520 -12.27 8.90 3.66
C SER A 520 -13.79 8.82 3.66
N SER A 521 -14.34 8.48 2.50
CA SER A 521 -15.74 8.10 2.36
C SER A 521 -16.03 6.78 3.10
N ILE A 522 -17.30 6.58 3.44
CA ILE A 522 -17.85 5.31 3.93
C ILE A 522 -18.41 4.46 2.77
N ALA A 523 -18.43 5.03 1.55
CA ALA A 523 -18.46 4.27 0.32
C ALA A 523 -17.16 3.47 0.17
N ILE A 524 -17.13 2.30 0.81
CA ILE A 524 -16.54 1.13 0.19
C ILE A 524 -17.29 0.99 -1.16
N PRO A 525 -16.60 0.98 -2.32
CA PRO A 525 -17.29 0.76 -3.59
C PRO A 525 -18.05 -0.56 -3.51
N GLY A 526 -19.29 -0.57 -4.00
CA GLY A 526 -20.20 -1.71 -3.82
C GLY A 526 -19.55 -3.00 -4.28
N THR A 527 -19.46 -4.00 -3.40
CA THR A 527 -18.98 -5.32 -3.80
C THR A 527 -20.02 -5.96 -4.71
N SER A 528 -19.74 -5.93 -6.02
CA SER A 528 -20.48 -6.69 -7.03
C SER A 528 -20.55 -8.17 -6.63
N GLN A 529 -21.49 -8.89 -7.22
CA GLN A 529 -21.61 -10.33 -6.96
C GLN A 529 -20.32 -11.08 -7.32
N GLU A 530 -19.61 -10.61 -8.35
CA GLU A 530 -18.28 -11.10 -8.77
C GLU A 530 -17.22 -10.82 -7.69
N ASN A 531 -17.13 -9.59 -7.17
CA ASN A 531 -16.19 -9.23 -6.10
C ASN A 531 -16.40 -10.08 -4.83
N ARG A 532 -17.64 -10.53 -4.55
CA ARG A 532 -17.90 -11.47 -3.44
C ARG A 532 -17.35 -12.87 -3.72
N GLN A 533 -17.49 -13.38 -4.94
CA GLN A 533 -16.94 -14.67 -5.35
C GLN A 533 -15.40 -14.65 -5.37
N GLN A 534 -14.79 -13.60 -5.93
CA GLN A 534 -13.34 -13.39 -5.90
C GLN A 534 -12.81 -13.26 -4.45
N SER A 535 -13.47 -12.46 -3.61
CA SER A 535 -13.19 -12.35 -2.16
C SER A 535 -13.20 -13.71 -1.46
N TYR A 536 -14.17 -14.57 -1.77
CA TYR A 536 -14.27 -15.91 -1.18
C TYR A 536 -13.15 -16.82 -1.68
N ALA A 537 -12.90 -16.86 -3.00
CA ALA A 537 -11.83 -17.66 -3.61
C ALA A 537 -10.44 -17.30 -3.06
N ALA A 538 -10.12 -16.01 -2.94
CA ALA A 538 -8.86 -15.55 -2.36
C ALA A 538 -8.73 -15.91 -0.86
N SER A 539 -9.83 -15.80 -0.10
CA SER A 539 -9.86 -16.22 1.31
C SER A 539 -9.67 -17.73 1.46
N GLU A 540 -10.28 -18.54 0.59
CA GLU A 540 -10.10 -20.00 0.53
C GLU A 540 -8.67 -20.41 0.17
N HIS A 541 -8.07 -19.79 -0.86
CA HIS A 541 -6.69 -20.06 -1.26
C HIS A 541 -5.72 -19.77 -0.09
N LEU A 542 -5.85 -18.60 0.55
CA LEU A 542 -5.03 -18.25 1.72
C LEU A 542 -5.29 -19.19 2.91
N ARG A 543 -6.53 -19.62 3.16
CA ARG A 543 -6.83 -20.61 4.21
C ARG A 543 -6.14 -21.95 3.96
N ARG A 544 -6.09 -22.42 2.70
CA ARG A 544 -5.37 -23.64 2.31
C ARG A 544 -3.85 -23.49 2.48
N GLN A 545 -3.30 -22.36 2.02
CA GLN A 545 -1.87 -22.04 2.16
C GLN A 545 -1.44 -21.96 3.64
N ARG A 546 -2.23 -21.29 4.50
CA ARG A 546 -2.03 -21.25 5.95
C ARG A 546 -2.05 -22.65 6.56
N ALA A 547 -3.05 -23.47 6.25
CA ALA A 547 -3.17 -24.83 6.78
C ALA A 547 -1.98 -25.74 6.36
N GLN A 548 -1.52 -25.63 5.11
CA GLN A 548 -0.31 -26.32 4.63
C GLN A 548 0.94 -25.86 5.39
N ASN A 549 1.12 -24.55 5.59
CA ASN A 549 2.23 -23.99 6.35
C ASN A 549 2.23 -24.48 7.81
N SER A 550 1.08 -24.45 8.50
CA SER A 550 0.96 -24.94 9.89
C SER A 550 1.32 -26.43 10.01
N HIS A 551 0.87 -27.27 9.06
CA HIS A 551 1.22 -28.69 9.03
C HIS A 551 2.73 -28.91 8.82
N MET A 552 3.37 -28.11 7.96
CA MET A 552 4.82 -28.19 7.72
C MET A 552 5.63 -27.69 8.92
N GLN A 553 5.13 -26.71 9.68
CA GLN A 553 5.77 -26.23 10.89
C GLN A 553 5.67 -27.25 12.04
N SER A 554 4.48 -27.77 12.32
CA SER A 554 4.28 -28.81 13.35
C SER A 554 5.13 -30.06 13.11
N LYS A 555 5.27 -30.50 11.84
CA LYS A 555 6.15 -31.61 11.45
C LYS A 555 7.63 -31.33 11.68
N LYS A 556 8.05 -30.06 11.66
CA LYS A 556 9.44 -29.66 11.94
C LYS A 556 9.73 -29.63 13.45
N GLU A 557 8.75 -29.21 14.24
CA GLU A 557 8.82 -29.19 15.70
C GLU A 557 8.87 -30.63 16.26
N SER A 558 8.00 -31.54 15.79
CA SER A 558 8.05 -32.95 16.23
C SER A 558 9.33 -33.70 15.82
N LEU A 559 9.95 -33.34 14.69
CA LEU A 559 11.27 -33.85 14.30
C LEU A 559 12.43 -33.29 15.15
N SER A 560 12.20 -32.21 15.90
CA SER A 560 13.20 -31.62 16.81
C SER A 560 13.15 -32.26 18.20
N ASP A 561 11.94 -32.59 18.69
CA ASP A 561 11.74 -33.27 19.98
C ASP A 561 12.10 -34.78 19.94
N SER A 562 12.43 -35.33 18.76
CA SER A 562 12.74 -36.75 18.56
C SER A 562 14.21 -37.13 18.82
N ILE A 563 15.02 -36.23 19.39
CA ILE A 563 16.41 -36.52 19.80
C ILE A 563 16.40 -36.81 21.31
N GLU A 564 16.34 -38.08 21.67
CA GLU A 564 16.31 -38.52 23.07
C GLU A 564 17.62 -38.19 23.82
N HIS A 565 17.51 -37.99 25.14
CA HIS A 565 18.62 -37.62 26.01
C HIS A 565 19.63 -38.78 26.22
N GLU A 566 20.83 -38.63 25.67
CA GLU A 566 22.07 -39.16 26.26
C GLU A 566 22.79 -38.00 26.97
N ASP A 567 23.13 -38.15 28.25
CA ASP A 567 23.66 -37.06 29.09
C ASP A 567 25.11 -36.67 28.71
N PRO A 568 25.38 -35.44 28.24
CA PRO A 568 26.74 -34.99 27.98
C PRO A 568 27.46 -34.60 29.29
N PRO A 569 28.74 -34.96 29.48
CA PRO A 569 29.48 -34.60 30.67
C PRO A 569 29.71 -33.08 30.76
N ARG A 570 29.74 -32.58 32.00
CA ARG A 570 29.82 -31.17 32.38
C ARG A 570 31.14 -30.48 31.95
N ILE A 571 31.24 -30.08 30.68
CA ILE A 571 32.37 -29.35 30.12
C ILE A 571 32.21 -27.83 30.35
N GLN A 572 33.33 -27.15 30.60
CA GLN A 572 33.39 -25.71 30.86
C GLN A 572 33.21 -24.89 29.59
N THR A 573 32.49 -23.77 29.69
CA THR A 573 32.25 -22.83 28.59
C THR A 573 33.55 -22.23 28.07
N ARG A 574 34.05 -22.72 26.93
CA ARG A 574 35.03 -22.03 26.08
C ARG A 574 34.32 -21.45 24.86
N HIS A 575 34.86 -20.33 24.37
CA HIS A 575 34.42 -19.74 23.10
C HIS A 575 34.83 -20.66 21.94
N GLU A 576 33.88 -21.41 21.38
CA GLU A 576 34.07 -22.11 20.11
C GLU A 576 33.80 -21.15 18.94
N THR A 577 34.81 -20.31 18.68
CA THR A 577 34.89 -19.50 17.46
C THR A 577 35.51 -20.32 16.33
N LEU A 578 34.74 -21.24 15.74
CA LEU A 578 35.01 -21.83 14.43
C LEU A 578 33.68 -22.28 13.81
N ALA A 579 33.27 -21.64 12.72
CA ALA A 579 32.16 -22.15 11.92
C ALA A 579 32.70 -23.26 11.00
N GLU A 580 32.17 -24.48 11.13
CA GLU A 580 32.36 -25.49 10.09
C GLU A 580 31.61 -25.02 8.84
N ASP A 581 32.36 -24.51 7.87
CA ASP A 581 31.85 -23.98 6.60
C ASP A 581 31.45 -25.16 5.69
N TYR A 582 30.39 -25.88 6.08
CA TYR A 582 29.79 -26.95 5.27
C TYR A 582 29.35 -26.35 3.94
N VAL A 583 30.19 -26.59 2.93
CA VAL A 583 29.93 -26.19 1.56
C VAL A 583 28.64 -26.88 1.11
N LYS A 584 27.67 -26.08 0.67
CA LYS A 584 26.32 -26.54 0.35
C LYS A 584 26.06 -26.36 -1.14
N LEU A 585 25.36 -27.34 -1.70
CA LEU A 585 25.03 -27.41 -3.11
C LEU A 585 24.04 -26.31 -3.50
N CYS A 586 24.15 -25.83 -4.74
CA CYS A 586 23.26 -24.84 -5.33
C CYS A 586 21.81 -25.34 -5.36
N ALA A 587 20.90 -24.61 -4.72
CA ALA A 587 19.47 -24.95 -4.65
C ALA A 587 18.72 -24.85 -6.00
N GLY A 588 19.39 -24.47 -7.10
CA GLY A 588 18.79 -24.38 -8.45
C GLY A 588 19.39 -25.32 -9.49
N CYS A 589 20.56 -25.93 -9.26
CA CYS A 589 21.11 -26.95 -10.16
C CYS A 589 21.65 -28.20 -9.46
N CYS A 590 21.71 -28.23 -8.12
CA CYS A 590 22.18 -29.31 -7.26
C CYS A 590 23.64 -29.79 -7.46
N GLU A 591 24.29 -29.50 -8.58
CA GLU A 591 25.63 -29.98 -8.92
C GLU A 591 26.77 -29.10 -8.38
N VAL A 592 26.52 -27.79 -8.22
CA VAL A 592 27.58 -26.81 -7.97
C VAL A 592 27.59 -26.34 -6.52
N GLU A 593 28.68 -26.63 -5.81
CA GLU A 593 29.01 -26.07 -4.50
C GLU A 593 29.07 -24.53 -4.53
N THR A 594 28.45 -23.86 -3.55
CA THR A 594 28.41 -22.39 -3.54
C THR A 594 28.16 -21.77 -2.15
N THR A 595 28.95 -20.75 -1.82
CA THR A 595 28.75 -19.87 -0.66
C THR A 595 27.85 -18.67 -0.98
N ARG A 596 27.54 -18.42 -2.26
CA ARG A 596 26.72 -17.27 -2.69
C ARG A 596 25.26 -17.49 -2.33
N ARG A 597 24.76 -16.68 -1.40
CA ARG A 597 23.35 -16.63 -0.99
C ARG A 597 22.48 -15.88 -2.01
N CYS A 598 21.18 -16.20 -1.99
CA CYS A 598 20.12 -15.48 -2.69
C CYS A 598 20.17 -13.97 -2.36
N SER A 599 20.28 -13.12 -3.37
CA SER A 599 20.47 -11.67 -3.19
C SER A 599 19.23 -10.94 -2.65
N TYR A 600 18.08 -11.61 -2.58
CA TYR A 600 16.81 -11.03 -2.13
C TYR A 600 16.47 -11.35 -0.67
N CYS A 601 16.80 -12.55 -0.18
CA CYS A 601 16.42 -13.01 1.16
C CYS A 601 17.54 -13.69 1.96
N GLY A 602 18.73 -13.90 1.38
CA GLY A 602 19.87 -14.55 2.04
C GLY A 602 19.70 -16.05 2.37
N GLY A 603 18.51 -16.63 2.17
CA GLY A 603 18.13 -17.95 2.71
C GLY A 603 18.75 -19.15 1.98
N ALA A 604 18.54 -19.25 0.67
CA ALA A 604 19.10 -20.33 -0.16
C ALA A 604 20.42 -19.93 -0.83
N LEU A 605 21.13 -20.91 -1.38
CA LEU A 605 22.45 -20.77 -2.00
C LEU A 605 22.37 -21.03 -3.51
N PHE A 606 22.97 -20.16 -4.33
CA PHE A 606 22.90 -20.20 -5.79
C PHE A 606 24.25 -19.86 -6.42
N CYS A 607 24.78 -20.76 -7.27
CA CYS A 607 26.09 -20.59 -7.92
C CYS A 607 26.13 -19.38 -8.88
N GLY A 608 25.00 -18.97 -9.46
CA GLY A 608 24.91 -17.82 -10.34
C GLY A 608 23.51 -17.24 -10.48
N LYS A 609 23.41 -16.07 -11.13
CA LYS A 609 22.13 -15.35 -11.40
C LYS A 609 21.15 -16.11 -12.30
N THR A 610 21.59 -17.21 -12.93
CA THR A 610 20.74 -18.09 -13.73
C THR A 610 20.01 -19.07 -12.83
N CYS A 611 20.71 -19.85 -11.99
CA CYS A 611 20.09 -20.75 -11.00
C CYS A 611 19.27 -20.01 -9.94
N GLU A 612 19.63 -18.76 -9.63
CA GLU A 612 18.84 -17.87 -8.78
C GLU A 612 17.53 -17.44 -9.46
N ARG A 613 17.53 -17.12 -10.77
CA ARG A 613 16.28 -16.87 -11.51
C ARG A 613 15.46 -18.15 -11.75
N GLY A 614 16.14 -19.27 -11.93
CA GLY A 614 15.58 -20.62 -11.99
C GLY A 614 15.30 -21.25 -10.63
N MET A 615 15.21 -20.47 -9.54
CA MET A 615 15.02 -21.01 -8.20
C MET A 615 13.75 -21.89 -8.09
N PRO A 616 13.78 -22.98 -7.31
CA PRO A 616 12.63 -23.87 -7.14
C PRO A 616 11.46 -23.15 -6.47
N LEU A 617 10.23 -23.55 -6.78
CA LEU A 617 9.02 -22.90 -6.26
C LEU A 617 8.97 -22.90 -4.73
N SER A 618 9.49 -23.96 -4.09
CA SER A 618 9.63 -24.09 -2.64
C SER A 618 10.56 -23.05 -1.98
N HIS A 619 11.47 -22.42 -2.75
CA HIS A 619 12.22 -21.25 -2.32
C HIS A 619 11.51 -19.95 -2.71
N LEU A 620 10.94 -19.86 -3.92
CA LEU A 620 10.30 -18.64 -4.42
C LEU A 620 9.05 -18.25 -3.61
N LEU A 621 8.24 -19.22 -3.17
CA LEU A 621 7.17 -19.02 -2.18
C LEU A 621 7.65 -18.40 -0.85
N LYS A 622 8.95 -18.54 -0.53
CA LYS A 622 9.61 -18.01 0.68
C LYS A 622 10.58 -16.86 0.37
N CYS A 623 10.64 -16.40 -0.88
CA CYS A 623 11.61 -15.42 -1.35
C CYS A 623 10.90 -14.33 -2.15
N ASN A 624 10.79 -13.13 -1.58
CA ASN A 624 10.06 -11.99 -2.15
C ASN A 624 10.82 -11.32 -3.33
N MET A 625 11.45 -12.11 -4.19
CA MET A 625 12.13 -11.68 -5.42
C MET A 625 11.11 -11.23 -6.47
N ARG A 626 10.01 -11.96 -6.62
CA ARG A 626 8.84 -11.60 -7.44
C ARG A 626 7.57 -12.20 -6.86
N GLN A 627 6.43 -11.82 -7.43
CA GLN A 627 5.15 -12.49 -7.21
C GLN A 627 5.16 -13.88 -7.87
N VAL A 628 4.68 -14.89 -7.15
CA VAL A 628 4.43 -16.23 -7.70
C VAL A 628 3.19 -16.19 -8.58
N THR A 629 3.20 -16.90 -9.70
CA THR A 629 2.10 -16.92 -10.68
C THR A 629 1.65 -18.35 -10.98
N SER A 630 0.46 -18.51 -11.56
CA SER A 630 -0.06 -19.82 -12.00
C SER A 630 0.87 -20.54 -12.99
N ALA A 631 1.69 -19.81 -13.76
CA ALA A 631 2.70 -20.42 -14.62
C ALA A 631 3.81 -21.12 -13.81
N GLU A 632 4.15 -20.63 -12.62
CA GLU A 632 5.19 -21.22 -11.79
C GLU A 632 4.72 -22.50 -11.08
N TYR A 633 3.44 -22.55 -10.69
CA TYR A 633 2.80 -23.77 -10.21
C TYR A 633 2.72 -24.80 -11.33
N LEU A 634 2.15 -24.46 -12.51
CA LEU A 634 2.09 -25.39 -13.64
C LEU A 634 3.48 -25.92 -14.06
N TYR A 635 4.49 -25.05 -14.10
CA TYR A 635 5.86 -25.47 -14.39
C TYR A 635 6.41 -26.41 -13.31
N GLN A 636 6.11 -26.17 -12.03
CA GLN A 636 6.53 -27.04 -10.93
C GLN A 636 5.80 -28.40 -10.96
N ASP A 637 4.50 -28.40 -11.25
CA ASP A 637 3.66 -29.60 -11.37
C ASP A 637 4.16 -30.48 -12.54
N VAL A 638 4.46 -29.85 -13.68
CA VAL A 638 5.11 -30.49 -14.84
C VAL A 638 6.50 -31.03 -14.53
N LEU A 639 7.31 -30.35 -13.70
CA LEU A 639 8.61 -30.87 -13.27
C LEU A 639 8.53 -32.12 -12.39
N VAL A 640 7.38 -32.41 -11.75
CA VAL A 640 7.19 -33.59 -10.88
C VAL A 640 6.25 -34.65 -11.48
N ASP A 641 5.75 -34.44 -12.70
CA ASP A 641 4.78 -35.31 -13.39
C ASP A 641 3.43 -35.47 -12.64
N GLU A 642 3.03 -34.45 -11.87
CA GLU A 642 1.74 -34.42 -11.14
C GLU A 642 0.70 -33.54 -11.86
N LEU A 643 -0.55 -33.98 -11.93
CA LEU A 643 -1.64 -33.18 -12.49
C LEU A 643 -1.95 -31.95 -11.61
N PRO A 644 -2.05 -30.73 -12.18
CA PRO A 644 -2.24 -29.51 -11.41
C PRO A 644 -3.47 -29.54 -10.50
N THR A 645 -3.25 -29.25 -9.22
CA THR A 645 -4.32 -29.20 -8.19
C THR A 645 -4.67 -27.80 -7.72
N ASP A 646 -3.90 -26.77 -8.09
CA ASP A 646 -4.25 -25.38 -7.80
C ASP A 646 -5.39 -24.89 -8.72
N PRO A 647 -6.47 -24.33 -8.16
CA PRO A 647 -7.61 -23.88 -8.97
C PRO A 647 -7.29 -22.76 -9.97
N GLN A 648 -6.30 -21.90 -9.68
CA GLN A 648 -5.93 -20.84 -10.63
C GLN A 648 -5.12 -21.43 -11.80
N VAL A 649 -4.25 -22.42 -11.57
CA VAL A 649 -3.63 -23.17 -12.68
C VAL A 649 -4.69 -23.86 -13.53
N GLN A 650 -5.66 -24.51 -12.90
CA GLN A 650 -6.72 -25.22 -13.62
C GLN A 650 -7.54 -24.28 -14.51
N GLN A 651 -7.83 -23.06 -14.05
CA GLN A 651 -8.55 -22.04 -14.81
C GLN A 651 -7.68 -21.35 -15.88
N ASP A 652 -6.44 -20.94 -15.52
CA ASP A 652 -5.56 -20.19 -16.42
C ASP A 652 -5.07 -21.02 -17.60
N TYR A 653 -4.95 -22.35 -17.43
CA TYR A 653 -4.44 -23.28 -18.45
C TYR A 653 -5.46 -24.37 -18.82
N TRP A 654 -6.75 -24.09 -18.60
CA TRP A 654 -7.92 -24.82 -19.14
C TRP A 654 -8.12 -26.28 -18.71
N PHE A 655 -7.48 -26.74 -17.64
CA PHE A 655 -7.79 -28.05 -17.04
C PHE A 655 -9.24 -28.09 -16.53
N ASP A 656 -9.80 -26.97 -16.08
CA ASP A 656 -11.22 -26.84 -15.70
C ASP A 656 -12.21 -27.01 -16.88
N GLN A 657 -11.71 -26.89 -18.12
CA GLN A 657 -12.46 -27.13 -19.35
C GLN A 657 -12.39 -28.59 -19.83
N CYS A 658 -11.62 -29.45 -19.18
CA CYS A 658 -11.55 -30.87 -19.48
C CYS A 658 -12.81 -31.59 -18.96
N GLN A 659 -13.36 -32.52 -19.76
CA GLN A 659 -14.58 -33.26 -19.44
C GLN A 659 -14.30 -34.46 -18.51
N ASN A 660 -13.03 -34.88 -18.42
CA ASN A 660 -12.58 -36.04 -17.66
C ASN A 660 -11.04 -36.05 -17.52
N LYS A 661 -10.54 -36.85 -16.58
CA LYS A 661 -9.12 -37.01 -16.27
C LYS A 661 -8.22 -37.44 -17.45
N ASN A 662 -8.77 -38.10 -18.46
CA ASN A 662 -7.98 -38.45 -19.64
C ASN A 662 -7.72 -37.21 -20.51
N GLU A 663 -8.69 -36.30 -20.66
CA GLU A 663 -8.46 -34.99 -21.27
C GLU A 663 -7.51 -34.12 -20.44
N GLU A 664 -7.63 -34.10 -19.11
CA GLU A 664 -6.69 -33.40 -18.21
C GLU A 664 -5.25 -33.89 -18.43
N SER A 665 -5.04 -35.21 -18.48
CA SER A 665 -3.75 -35.84 -18.75
C SER A 665 -3.22 -35.56 -20.16
N HIS A 666 -4.10 -35.49 -21.18
CA HIS A 666 -3.66 -35.11 -22.52
C HIS A 666 -3.23 -33.64 -22.58
N LEU A 667 -3.95 -32.74 -21.91
CA LEU A 667 -3.59 -31.32 -21.83
C LEU A 667 -2.30 -31.09 -21.03
N PHE A 668 -2.11 -31.83 -19.94
CA PHE A 668 -0.85 -31.86 -19.20
C PHE A 668 0.32 -32.30 -20.09
N GLY A 669 0.13 -33.33 -20.90
CA GLY A 669 1.11 -33.79 -21.89
C GLY A 669 1.50 -32.74 -22.95
N VAL A 670 0.64 -31.76 -23.24
CA VAL A 670 0.97 -30.60 -24.09
C VAL A 670 1.94 -29.67 -23.37
N PHE A 671 1.66 -29.29 -22.12
CA PHE A 671 2.53 -28.42 -21.33
C PHE A 671 3.85 -29.10 -20.94
N ALA A 672 3.84 -30.39 -20.64
CA ALA A 672 5.04 -31.19 -20.47
C ALA A 672 5.91 -31.23 -21.75
N GLY A 673 5.27 -31.33 -22.92
CA GLY A 673 5.94 -31.19 -24.22
C GLY A 673 6.72 -29.88 -24.38
N LEU A 674 6.12 -28.75 -23.97
CA LEU A 674 6.73 -27.42 -24.05
C LEU A 674 7.87 -27.20 -23.05
N VAL A 675 7.76 -27.75 -21.84
CA VAL A 675 8.72 -27.53 -20.75
C VAL A 675 9.91 -28.48 -20.80
N HIS A 676 9.68 -29.78 -21.04
CA HIS A 676 10.73 -30.81 -20.98
C HIS A 676 11.31 -31.21 -22.35
N TYR A 677 10.49 -31.21 -23.40
CA TYR A 677 10.81 -31.90 -24.66
C TYR A 677 11.05 -30.95 -25.84
N HIS A 678 10.75 -29.66 -25.70
CA HIS A 678 11.05 -28.65 -26.71
C HIS A 678 12.55 -28.25 -26.67
N PRO A 679 13.29 -28.21 -27.80
CA PRO A 679 14.72 -27.87 -27.80
C PRO A 679 15.02 -26.49 -27.21
N ASP A 680 14.22 -25.49 -27.58
CA ASP A 680 14.16 -24.19 -26.90
C ASP A 680 13.10 -24.29 -25.79
N TYR A 681 13.47 -24.81 -24.63
CA TYR A 681 12.58 -25.08 -23.50
C TYR A 681 11.77 -23.84 -23.10
N VAL A 682 10.44 -23.97 -22.98
CA VAL A 682 9.55 -22.85 -22.65
C VAL A 682 9.67 -22.52 -21.16
N THR A 683 10.14 -21.32 -20.84
CA THR A 683 10.29 -20.89 -19.45
C THR A 683 8.95 -20.53 -18.79
N ARG A 684 8.88 -20.64 -17.47
CA ARG A 684 7.72 -20.17 -16.67
C ARG A 684 7.45 -18.67 -16.85
N GLU A 685 8.48 -17.88 -17.14
CA GLU A 685 8.37 -16.47 -17.50
C GLU A 685 7.63 -16.26 -18.83
N GLU A 686 7.98 -17.01 -19.87
CA GLU A 686 7.31 -16.94 -21.18
C GLU A 686 5.89 -17.48 -21.11
N LEU A 687 5.67 -18.60 -20.42
CA LEU A 687 4.35 -19.18 -20.22
C LEU A 687 3.41 -18.21 -19.47
N HIS A 688 3.92 -17.51 -18.45
CA HIS A 688 3.19 -16.44 -17.78
C HIS A 688 2.91 -15.26 -18.73
N GLN A 689 3.90 -14.83 -19.51
CA GLN A 689 3.75 -13.74 -20.47
C GLN A 689 2.66 -14.05 -21.51
N TRP A 690 2.62 -15.27 -22.06
CA TRP A 690 1.59 -15.67 -23.02
C TRP A 690 0.20 -15.73 -22.38
N ARG A 691 0.10 -16.17 -21.12
CA ARG A 691 -1.16 -16.18 -20.37
C ARG A 691 -1.66 -14.77 -20.05
N SER A 692 -0.76 -13.82 -19.80
CA SER A 692 -1.06 -12.43 -19.46
C SER A 692 -1.07 -11.46 -20.66
N ASP A 693 -0.90 -11.96 -21.89
CA ASP A 693 -0.99 -11.14 -23.09
C ASP A 693 -2.42 -10.59 -23.30
N PRO A 694 -2.60 -9.35 -23.79
CA PRO A 694 -3.91 -8.78 -24.09
C PRO A 694 -4.78 -9.60 -25.06
N GLY A 695 -4.17 -10.46 -25.90
CA GLY A 695 -4.86 -11.40 -26.78
C GLY A 695 -5.45 -12.63 -26.06
N GLY A 696 -5.19 -12.81 -24.76
CA GLY A 696 -5.84 -13.82 -23.91
C GLY A 696 -5.68 -15.26 -24.39
N ASN A 697 -6.72 -16.09 -24.23
CA ASN A 697 -6.66 -17.50 -24.59
C ASN A 697 -6.27 -17.74 -26.07
N PRO A 698 -6.83 -17.03 -27.07
CA PRO A 698 -6.38 -17.14 -28.46
C PRO A 698 -4.87 -16.92 -28.66
N TYR A 699 -4.26 -15.99 -27.92
CA TYR A 699 -2.81 -15.76 -27.97
C TYR A 699 -2.02 -16.93 -27.34
N LEU A 700 -2.42 -17.38 -26.15
CA LEU A 700 -1.79 -18.52 -25.48
C LEU A 700 -1.90 -19.80 -26.32
N VAL A 701 -3.07 -20.07 -26.91
CA VAL A 701 -3.27 -21.18 -27.86
C VAL A 701 -2.39 -21.04 -29.09
N ALA A 702 -2.31 -19.83 -29.68
CA ALA A 702 -1.45 -19.60 -30.84
C ALA A 702 0.03 -19.87 -30.52
N LYS A 703 0.53 -19.45 -29.34
CA LYS A 703 1.91 -19.70 -28.92
C LYS A 703 2.22 -21.17 -28.62
N VAL A 704 1.26 -21.91 -28.05
CA VAL A 704 1.37 -23.38 -27.94
C VAL A 704 1.49 -24.02 -29.32
N VAL A 705 0.66 -23.62 -30.29
CA VAL A 705 0.71 -24.16 -31.66
C VAL A 705 2.03 -23.80 -32.36
N GLU A 706 2.46 -22.54 -32.27
CA GLU A 706 3.71 -22.03 -32.85
C GLU A 706 4.91 -22.87 -32.42
N LYS A 707 5.07 -23.15 -31.11
CA LYS A 707 6.17 -23.98 -30.59
C LYS A 707 6.11 -25.43 -31.07
N PHE A 708 4.95 -26.08 -31.03
CA PHE A 708 4.84 -27.43 -31.59
C PHE A 708 5.00 -27.48 -33.11
N GLU A 709 4.80 -26.37 -33.83
CA GLU A 709 5.06 -26.28 -35.27
C GLU A 709 6.53 -26.06 -35.65
N GLU A 710 7.37 -25.55 -34.73
CA GLU A 710 8.84 -25.53 -34.87
C GLU A 710 9.44 -26.96 -34.87
N LEU A 711 8.79 -27.92 -34.22
CA LEU A 711 9.25 -29.32 -34.15
C LEU A 711 9.02 -30.11 -35.45
N PRO A 712 9.93 -31.05 -35.82
CA PRO A 712 9.65 -32.07 -36.83
C PRO A 712 8.35 -32.85 -36.52
N ILE A 713 7.60 -33.25 -37.55
CA ILE A 713 6.27 -33.87 -37.40
C ILE A 713 6.29 -35.06 -36.43
N ASP A 714 7.27 -35.95 -36.58
CA ASP A 714 7.42 -37.16 -35.76
C ASP A 714 7.81 -36.87 -34.30
N SER A 715 8.31 -35.65 -34.01
CA SER A 715 8.72 -35.19 -32.67
C SER A 715 7.61 -34.48 -31.90
N ARG A 716 6.43 -34.23 -32.50
CA ARG A 716 5.32 -33.47 -31.87
C ARG A 716 4.52 -34.26 -30.82
N GLY A 717 4.75 -35.59 -30.75
CA GLY A 717 4.07 -36.48 -29.81
C GLY A 717 2.57 -36.67 -30.06
N GLY A 718 1.94 -37.54 -29.27
CA GLY A 718 0.49 -37.84 -29.40
C GLY A 718 -0.45 -36.75 -28.86
N TYR A 719 0.04 -35.93 -27.92
CA TYR A 719 -0.76 -34.92 -27.22
C TYR A 719 -1.07 -33.70 -28.08
N PHE A 720 -0.13 -33.23 -28.91
CA PHE A 720 -0.36 -32.06 -29.76
C PHE A 720 -1.45 -32.28 -30.84
N PRO A 721 -1.51 -33.42 -31.56
CA PRO A 721 -2.66 -33.76 -32.41
C PRO A 721 -3.99 -33.84 -31.66
N TRP A 722 -4.00 -34.21 -30.37
CA TRP A 722 -5.20 -34.13 -29.54
C TRP A 722 -5.56 -32.68 -29.22
N PHE A 723 -4.59 -31.83 -28.88
CA PHE A 723 -4.80 -30.41 -28.61
C PHE A 723 -5.42 -29.68 -29.81
N LEU A 724 -4.88 -29.89 -31.01
CA LEU A 724 -5.41 -29.31 -32.24
C LEU A 724 -6.89 -29.68 -32.51
N ARG A 725 -7.33 -30.89 -32.14
CA ARG A 725 -8.75 -31.30 -32.27
C ARG A 725 -9.68 -30.62 -31.27
N HIS A 726 -9.16 -30.15 -30.14
CA HIS A 726 -9.94 -29.52 -29.07
C HIS A 726 -9.72 -28.00 -28.95
N ARG A 727 -8.77 -27.45 -29.73
CA ARG A 727 -8.33 -26.05 -29.79
C ARG A 727 -9.44 -25.01 -29.57
N ILE A 728 -10.55 -25.14 -30.30
CA ILE A 728 -11.70 -24.22 -30.27
C ILE A 728 -12.29 -24.07 -28.86
N ARG A 729 -12.23 -25.13 -28.03
CA ARG A 729 -12.69 -25.09 -26.62
C ARG A 729 -11.89 -24.07 -25.82
N PHE A 730 -10.57 -24.11 -25.96
CA PHE A 730 -9.62 -23.30 -25.21
C PHE A 730 -9.58 -21.84 -25.68
N GLU A 731 -9.74 -21.59 -26.99
CA GLU A 731 -9.76 -20.23 -27.57
C GLU A 731 -10.97 -19.39 -27.14
N LEU A 732 -12.11 -20.02 -26.85
CA LEU A 732 -13.34 -19.33 -26.48
C LEU A 732 -13.33 -18.90 -25.00
N GLN A 733 -13.53 -17.61 -24.74
CA GLN A 733 -13.89 -17.14 -23.39
C GLN A 733 -15.36 -17.48 -23.06
N PHE A 734 -15.63 -17.70 -21.78
CA PHE A 734 -16.96 -18.04 -21.26
C PHE A 734 -17.97 -16.87 -21.36
N CYS A 735 -18.48 -16.62 -22.57
CA CYS A 735 -19.55 -15.65 -22.83
C CYS A 735 -20.82 -16.29 -23.43
N HIS A 736 -20.79 -17.59 -23.77
CA HIS A 736 -21.95 -18.33 -24.22
C HIS A 736 -22.50 -19.23 -23.10
N HIS A 737 -23.74 -18.96 -22.68
CA HIS A 737 -24.51 -19.94 -21.92
C HIS A 737 -24.73 -21.21 -22.75
N SER A 738 -24.53 -22.36 -22.11
CA SER A 738 -25.08 -23.66 -22.53
C SER A 738 -24.71 -24.13 -23.95
N ILE A 739 -23.47 -24.59 -24.13
CA ILE A 739 -23.30 -25.85 -24.90
C ILE A 739 -23.92 -26.95 -24.02
N PRO A 740 -25.03 -27.60 -24.43
CA PRO A 740 -25.67 -28.60 -23.59
C PRO A 740 -24.75 -29.82 -23.44
N ARG A 741 -24.48 -30.23 -22.20
CA ARG A 741 -23.79 -31.50 -21.91
C ARG A 741 -24.65 -32.65 -22.45
N THR A 742 -24.18 -33.31 -23.50
CA THR A 742 -24.83 -34.51 -24.04
C THR A 742 -24.87 -35.60 -22.95
N PRO A 743 -26.04 -36.18 -22.62
CA PRO A 743 -26.11 -37.23 -21.60
C PRO A 743 -25.27 -38.45 -21.98
N CYS A 744 -24.49 -38.98 -21.04
CA CYS A 744 -23.68 -40.18 -21.26
C CYS A 744 -24.59 -41.42 -21.42
N PRO A 745 -24.56 -42.14 -22.56
CA PRO A 745 -25.55 -43.17 -22.87
C PRO A 745 -25.16 -44.56 -22.30
N MET A 746 -24.89 -44.66 -20.99
CA MET A 746 -24.73 -45.94 -20.29
C MET A 746 -25.34 -45.92 -18.88
N ALA A 747 -26.66 -46.18 -18.81
CA ALA A 747 -27.39 -46.49 -17.57
C ALA A 747 -28.72 -47.22 -17.87
N GLN A 748 -28.69 -48.27 -18.70
CA GLN A 748 -29.83 -49.18 -18.93
C GLN A 748 -29.38 -50.65 -19.13
N VAL A 749 -28.92 -51.28 -18.05
CA VAL A 749 -29.29 -52.64 -17.61
C VAL A 749 -29.37 -52.59 -16.09
#